data_AF-A0A7C7PWZ5-F1
#
_entry.id   AF-A0A7C7PWZ5-F1
#
_cell.length_a   1.000
_cell.length_b   1.000
_cell.length_c   1.000
_cell.angle_alpha   90.00
_cell.angle_beta   90.00
_cell.angle_gamma   90.00
#
_symmetry.space_group_name_H-M   'P 1'
#
loop_
_entity.id
_entity.type
_entity.pdbx_description
1 polymer ?
#
loop_
_entity_poly.entity_id
_entity_poly.type
_entity_poly.pdbx_seq_one_letter_code
_entity_poly.pdbx_strand_id
1 'polypeptide(L)'
;MYEFNPYALLPLASAVVAAVLSILAWLRRTENRVNHLFAIMAALGALWFLCVALSWLTTDAGRAALWCKLAYVPGIFIPSLLLHLALMLAQHDWLRQHPKRWYWLYLPVPFLGVALAANLLIVGALRFAYGYSFDYGPLHTLYVPACLGSAVTAFAICAVRFRDTQPGELLHHQLKYALLGLALPAAIAMVTFGILPLLFGIRTFPFASSSTIVTMALMSYAVLKRRLFDIVPTALRDVVTHVTDGVVVLDREQRIVSANPAFRRMFALERPVVSVHLTEALGPAGERLAALLQAADSTQDETHPLELILEEPSVALEVSISPVTDEGGRPVGQTLLLRDISARKRREETLHHLSQVGLMVQQARSPEDIFSVAMAELAGLGFAGAILLLSEDKQSLRLKQATYGPEVMQTVERLLNVRPHDYPIPISGISVCEAAIRRQETVFVEDGVMTVAQVLPSTARRSAEKLARLLQLTAFVGAPLVVRGEAIGMIVISSHTLSQADAPAVSGLANQVAVAIENAYLREQAERQAEVIQQQANRLRAVLELSNQYRADIPMAEALQRILERLRDTGGFPVAWLILADEEADHIEPVAWVNVPDDFVARRREALRSLGTYQRWLQPQFQIGNVYLVPHVYLMTHAPEVHVPVQKEHAPGLWQPMDALIAPIWARNLLLGFIEADVPASQEPPDPATLEMLEIFANQAAAVIENARLYEQARHRLAQLEALRQGALEIAAQLELEALLRSVVPRAVQLLQGASGGIHLYRPEQDVIEWTAAVGPGVAPPSSTLRRGEGLSGKVWQSGEPLIVDDYQRWEGRAAIYEDMPFKAVVGVPIRWGDEFLGVLNVLANPPRTFSRADADLLGMLAAQAATAIRNAQLHAQTVAALRGQRHLTQALHAVSRPLTLEEALPAVVEAAAELLDADGAIIALLDVDKGVVTFPAIYNLPHRLQEVEAPVDDSLAGRIIRESRPVVVDDYSQIETRLPQFVEAGIRGVVGVPIVWSGAPVGALSVVYQGAPPVEVSSPRGSVRFSAEVTSRVKPGVVHCFHGWKIYRLM
;
A
#
# COMPACT_ATOMS: atom_id res chain seq x y z
N MET A 1 -34.81 3.32 19.18
CA MET A 1 -35.47 2.84 17.93
C MET A 1 -35.87 4.07 17.15
N TYR A 2 -35.84 4.03 15.82
CA TYR A 2 -36.40 5.08 14.96
C TYR A 2 -37.73 4.56 14.40
N GLU A 3 -38.75 5.40 14.42
CA GLU A 3 -40.09 5.12 13.91
C GLU A 3 -40.44 6.18 12.87
N PHE A 4 -41.15 5.77 11.83
CA PHE A 4 -41.52 6.69 10.76
C PHE A 4 -42.51 7.74 11.29
N ASN A 5 -42.14 9.02 11.13
CA ASN A 5 -42.98 10.15 11.48
C ASN A 5 -43.11 11.06 10.23
N PRO A 6 -44.32 11.19 9.63
CA PRO A 6 -44.50 11.96 8.40
C PRO A 6 -44.13 13.45 8.58
N TYR A 7 -44.23 13.99 9.78
CA TYR A 7 -43.85 15.37 10.08
C TYR A 7 -42.34 15.62 10.00
N ALA A 8 -41.51 14.56 10.12
CA ALA A 8 -40.06 14.65 9.95
C ALA A 8 -39.61 14.75 8.49
N LEU A 9 -40.50 14.49 7.51
CA LEU A 9 -40.17 14.63 6.09
C LEU A 9 -39.87 16.08 5.70
N LEU A 10 -40.56 17.04 6.31
CA LEU A 10 -40.38 18.46 6.01
C LEU A 10 -38.98 18.98 6.41
N PRO A 11 -38.50 18.80 7.66
CA PRO A 11 -37.12 19.17 8.00
C PRO A 11 -36.08 18.33 7.24
N LEU A 12 -36.38 17.08 6.88
CA LEU A 12 -35.45 16.28 6.08
C LEU A 12 -35.31 16.80 4.64
N ALA A 13 -36.42 17.19 3.99
CA ALA A 13 -36.39 17.90 2.72
C ALA A 13 -35.69 19.26 2.82
N SER A 14 -35.89 19.97 3.95
CA SER A 14 -35.19 21.23 4.25
C SER A 14 -33.67 21.04 4.29
N ALA A 15 -33.20 19.97 4.93
CA ALA A 15 -31.80 19.64 5.03
C ALA A 15 -31.18 19.38 3.65
N VAL A 16 -31.88 18.63 2.79
CA VAL A 16 -31.43 18.35 1.41
C VAL A 16 -31.35 19.63 0.59
N VAL A 17 -32.39 20.46 0.60
CA VAL A 17 -32.40 21.73 -0.15
C VAL A 17 -31.28 22.65 0.33
N ALA A 18 -31.09 22.79 1.64
CA ALA A 18 -30.03 23.59 2.22
C ALA A 18 -28.62 23.09 1.83
N ALA A 19 -28.41 21.76 1.82
CA ALA A 19 -27.15 21.17 1.38
C ALA A 19 -26.87 21.43 -0.10
N VAL A 20 -27.89 21.27 -0.96
CA VAL A 20 -27.78 21.58 -2.40
C VAL A 20 -27.45 23.06 -2.61
N LEU A 21 -28.14 23.98 -1.92
CA LEU A 21 -27.89 25.41 -2.01
C LEU A 21 -26.48 25.78 -1.54
N SER A 22 -25.98 25.14 -0.48
CA SER A 22 -24.60 25.30 -0.03
C SER A 22 -23.60 24.92 -1.12
N ILE A 23 -23.77 23.75 -1.74
CA ILE A 23 -22.88 23.26 -2.80
C ILE A 23 -22.95 24.19 -4.01
N LEU A 24 -24.14 24.57 -4.45
CA LEU A 24 -24.34 25.46 -5.59
C LEU A 24 -23.72 26.85 -5.35
N ALA A 25 -23.86 27.40 -4.14
CA ALA A 25 -23.26 28.67 -3.76
C ALA A 25 -21.72 28.59 -3.69
N TRP A 26 -21.18 27.47 -3.20
CA TRP A 26 -19.73 27.24 -3.10
C TRP A 26 -19.06 27.06 -4.47
N LEU A 27 -19.66 26.24 -5.35
CA LEU A 27 -19.12 25.96 -6.67
C LEU A 27 -19.17 27.19 -7.61
N ARG A 28 -20.05 28.15 -7.32
CA ARG A 28 -20.24 29.31 -8.19
C ARG A 28 -19.38 30.49 -7.74
N ARG A 29 -18.34 30.80 -8.52
CA ARG A 29 -17.37 31.90 -8.28
C ARG A 29 -16.70 31.79 -6.91
N THR A 30 -15.74 30.88 -6.83
CA THR A 30 -14.90 30.53 -5.66
C THR A 30 -14.03 31.66 -5.13
N GLU A 31 -14.09 32.86 -5.69
CA GLU A 31 -13.35 34.04 -5.20
C GLU A 31 -14.25 35.03 -4.44
N ASN A 32 -15.58 34.93 -4.57
CA ASN A 32 -16.49 35.89 -3.94
C ASN A 32 -16.74 35.54 -2.46
N ARG A 33 -16.21 36.35 -1.55
CA ARG A 33 -16.33 36.13 -0.09
C ARG A 33 -17.78 36.00 0.39
N VAL A 34 -18.73 36.64 -0.27
CA VAL A 34 -20.13 36.58 0.17
C VAL A 34 -20.80 35.26 -0.22
N ASN A 35 -20.41 34.66 -1.35
CA ASN A 35 -20.87 33.32 -1.72
C ASN A 35 -20.38 32.26 -0.72
N HIS A 36 -19.13 32.37 -0.25
CA HIS A 36 -18.61 31.49 0.80
C HIS A 36 -19.40 31.65 2.11
N LEU A 37 -19.66 32.89 2.52
CA LEU A 37 -20.40 33.18 3.74
C LEU A 37 -21.82 32.60 3.69
N PHE A 38 -22.50 32.76 2.54
CA PHE A 38 -23.83 32.20 2.32
C PHE A 38 -23.80 30.66 2.26
N ALA A 39 -22.81 30.07 1.60
CA ALA A 39 -22.64 28.62 1.53
C ALA A 39 -22.41 28.01 2.92
N ILE A 40 -21.54 28.61 3.74
CA ILE A 40 -21.31 28.18 5.13
C ILE A 40 -22.60 28.27 5.95
N MET A 41 -23.35 29.36 5.83
CA MET A 41 -24.64 29.51 6.50
C MET A 41 -25.64 28.44 6.05
N ALA A 42 -25.65 28.10 4.76
CA ALA A 42 -26.52 27.07 4.21
C ALA A 42 -26.15 25.64 4.66
N ALA A 43 -24.86 25.32 4.74
CA ALA A 43 -24.37 24.05 5.28
C ALA A 43 -24.76 23.85 6.75
N LEU A 44 -24.60 24.90 7.57
CA LEU A 44 -25.01 24.88 8.97
C LEU A 44 -26.53 24.76 9.12
N GLY A 45 -27.30 25.43 8.26
CA GLY A 45 -28.75 25.24 8.17
C GLY A 45 -29.14 23.79 7.83
N ALA A 46 -28.44 23.15 6.90
CA ALA A 46 -28.68 21.75 6.54
C ALA A 46 -28.46 20.81 7.74
N LEU A 47 -27.37 21.00 8.48
CA LEU A 47 -27.06 20.24 9.69
C LEU A 47 -28.13 20.46 10.77
N TRP A 48 -28.57 21.71 10.95
CA TRP A 48 -29.62 22.05 11.91
C TRP A 48 -30.93 21.30 11.61
N PHE A 49 -31.39 21.35 10.36
CA PHE A 49 -32.63 20.67 9.95
C PHE A 49 -32.53 19.15 10.06
N LEU A 50 -31.37 18.58 9.75
CA LEU A 50 -31.12 17.15 9.90
C LEU A 50 -31.26 16.74 11.37
N CYS A 51 -30.65 17.48 12.30
CA CYS A 51 -30.78 17.22 13.73
C CYS A 51 -32.22 17.32 14.22
N VAL A 52 -32.99 18.32 13.73
CA VAL A 52 -34.43 18.44 14.05
C VAL A 52 -35.21 17.23 13.53
N ALA A 53 -34.98 16.80 12.28
CA ALA A 53 -35.63 15.63 11.70
C ALA A 53 -35.34 14.35 12.52
N LEU A 54 -34.07 14.13 12.88
CA LEU A 54 -33.65 12.97 13.68
C LEU A 54 -34.26 12.98 15.09
N SER A 55 -34.46 14.16 15.67
CA SER A 55 -35.13 14.30 16.97
C SER A 55 -36.60 13.85 16.94
N TRP A 56 -37.27 13.92 15.78
CA TRP A 56 -38.67 13.54 15.61
C TRP A 56 -38.88 12.12 15.09
N LEU A 57 -37.84 11.52 14.51
CA LEU A 57 -37.85 10.11 14.07
C LEU A 57 -37.54 9.14 15.21
N THR A 58 -36.88 9.58 16.27
CA THR A 58 -36.57 8.67 17.38
C THR A 58 -37.79 8.46 18.28
N THR A 59 -37.93 7.27 18.85
CA THR A 59 -38.99 6.96 19.83
C THR A 59 -38.56 7.22 21.27
N ASP A 60 -37.27 7.48 21.51
CA ASP A 60 -36.68 7.62 22.83
C ASP A 60 -36.47 9.10 23.21
N ALA A 61 -37.00 9.52 24.35
CA ALA A 61 -36.96 10.91 24.80
C ALA A 61 -35.53 11.41 25.05
N GLY A 62 -34.64 10.55 25.55
CA GLY A 62 -33.23 10.89 25.78
C GLY A 62 -32.48 11.14 24.47
N ARG A 63 -32.69 10.28 23.46
CA ARG A 63 -32.14 10.47 22.11
C ARG A 63 -32.75 11.69 21.41
N ALA A 64 -34.04 11.97 21.60
CA ALA A 64 -34.67 13.16 21.04
C ALA A 64 -34.03 14.44 21.62
N ALA A 65 -33.82 14.46 22.94
CA ALA A 65 -33.15 15.56 23.61
C ALA A 65 -31.69 15.72 23.14
N LEU A 66 -30.98 14.61 22.91
CA LEU A 66 -29.62 14.65 22.36
C LEU A 66 -29.58 15.29 20.96
N TRP A 67 -30.45 14.84 20.04
CA TRP A 67 -30.51 15.41 18.70
C TRP A 67 -30.91 16.88 18.70
N CYS A 68 -31.83 17.27 19.59
CA CYS A 68 -32.20 18.66 19.78
C CYS A 68 -31.02 19.50 20.31
N LYS A 69 -30.27 19.01 21.31
CA LYS A 69 -29.03 19.68 21.76
C LYS A 69 -28.04 19.85 20.61
N LEU A 70 -27.81 18.81 19.81
CA LEU A 70 -26.91 18.89 18.65
C LEU A 70 -27.40 19.90 17.61
N ALA A 71 -28.71 20.11 17.46
CA ALA A 71 -29.29 21.11 16.57
C ALA A 71 -28.88 22.55 16.96
N TYR A 72 -28.64 22.83 18.24
CA TYR A 72 -28.19 24.17 18.66
C TYR A 72 -26.76 24.49 18.25
N VAL A 73 -25.89 23.48 18.02
CA VAL A 73 -24.50 23.69 17.59
C VAL A 73 -24.43 24.54 16.31
N PRO A 74 -25.06 24.16 15.18
CA PRO A 74 -25.14 25.05 14.01
C PRO A 74 -26.00 26.28 14.26
N GLY A 75 -27.08 26.16 15.06
CA GLY A 75 -28.01 27.26 15.33
C GLY A 75 -27.35 28.54 15.87
N ILE A 76 -26.32 28.40 16.69
CA ILE A 76 -25.62 29.53 17.34
C ILE A 76 -24.88 30.42 16.34
N PHE A 77 -24.37 29.84 15.25
CA PHE A 77 -23.60 30.59 14.26
C PHE A 77 -24.49 31.38 13.30
N ILE A 78 -25.73 30.92 13.08
CA ILE A 78 -26.63 31.48 12.07
C ILE A 78 -26.91 32.98 12.32
N PRO A 79 -27.24 33.46 13.53
CA PRO A 79 -27.45 34.90 13.78
C PRO A 79 -26.22 35.77 13.49
N SER A 80 -25.03 35.33 13.90
CA SER A 80 -23.78 36.06 13.65
C SER A 80 -23.41 36.09 12.16
N LEU A 81 -23.58 34.96 11.45
CA LEU A 81 -23.37 34.89 10.00
C LEU A 81 -24.37 35.75 9.24
N LEU A 82 -25.61 35.82 9.71
CA LEU A 82 -26.66 36.66 9.12
C LEU A 82 -26.33 38.16 9.27
N LEU A 83 -25.85 38.57 10.44
CA LEU A 83 -25.45 39.96 10.68
C LEU A 83 -24.18 40.33 9.88
N HIS A 84 -23.22 39.40 9.78
CA HIS A 84 -22.05 39.55 8.91
C HIS A 84 -22.48 39.74 7.45
N LEU A 85 -23.37 38.89 6.95
CA LEU A 85 -23.90 38.96 5.60
C LEU A 85 -24.59 40.31 5.34
N ALA A 86 -25.40 40.80 6.28
CA ALA A 86 -26.06 42.09 6.19
C ALA A 86 -25.07 43.27 6.16
N LEU A 87 -24.03 43.24 7.00
CA LEU A 87 -22.97 44.28 7.01
C LEU A 87 -22.20 44.31 5.69
N MET A 88 -21.92 43.14 5.11
CA MET A 88 -21.29 43.03 3.78
C MET A 88 -22.22 43.56 2.67
N LEU A 89 -23.50 43.18 2.69
CA LEU A 89 -24.50 43.64 1.71
C LEU A 89 -24.71 45.16 1.76
N ALA A 90 -24.71 45.74 2.96
CA ALA A 90 -24.85 47.18 3.13
C ALA A 90 -23.56 47.96 2.81
N GLN A 91 -22.46 47.28 2.45
CA GLN A 91 -21.13 47.85 2.24
C GLN A 91 -20.66 48.73 3.40
N HIS A 92 -21.05 48.37 4.63
CA HIS A 92 -20.74 49.20 5.79
C HIS A 92 -19.28 49.00 6.21
N ASP A 93 -18.47 50.06 6.21
CA ASP A 93 -17.01 49.98 6.45
C ASP A 93 -16.59 49.56 7.87
N TRP A 94 -17.54 49.30 8.76
CA TRP A 94 -17.30 49.06 10.19
C TRP A 94 -16.38 47.86 10.46
N LEU A 95 -16.51 46.78 9.68
CA LEU A 95 -15.66 45.58 9.78
C LEU A 95 -14.31 45.74 9.08
N ARG A 96 -14.22 46.58 8.02
CA ARG A 96 -12.96 46.87 7.33
C ARG A 96 -12.03 47.73 8.16
N GLN A 97 -12.58 48.74 8.84
CA GLN A 97 -11.80 49.70 9.65
C GLN A 97 -11.25 49.08 10.95
N HIS A 98 -11.86 48.00 11.44
CA HIS A 98 -11.46 47.36 12.70
C HIS A 98 -11.51 45.83 12.62
N PRO A 99 -10.52 45.17 12.00
CA PRO A 99 -10.52 43.72 11.81
C PRO A 99 -10.55 42.94 13.14
N LYS A 100 -10.05 43.49 14.24
CA LYS A 100 -10.15 42.83 15.55
C LYS A 100 -11.59 42.75 16.10
N ARG A 101 -12.56 43.45 15.49
CA ARG A 101 -13.97 43.37 15.90
C ARG A 101 -14.71 42.14 15.36
N TRP A 102 -14.12 41.40 14.41
CA TRP A 102 -14.61 40.07 14.01
C TRP A 102 -14.80 39.15 15.23
N TYR A 103 -13.87 39.21 16.19
CA TYR A 103 -13.94 38.39 17.39
C TYR A 103 -15.19 38.65 18.21
N TRP A 104 -15.65 39.90 18.35
CA TRP A 104 -16.87 40.24 19.10
C TRP A 104 -18.15 39.72 18.44
N LEU A 105 -18.19 39.67 17.11
CA LEU A 105 -19.35 39.17 16.35
C LEU A 105 -19.55 37.65 16.52
N TYR A 106 -18.46 36.92 16.76
CA TYR A 106 -18.45 35.46 16.93
C TYR A 106 -18.11 35.00 18.37
N LEU A 107 -17.86 35.94 19.29
CA LEU A 107 -17.51 35.68 20.69
C LEU A 107 -18.55 34.87 21.48
N PRO A 108 -19.87 34.89 21.19
CA PRO A 108 -20.84 34.07 21.92
C PRO A 108 -20.69 32.56 21.72
N VAL A 109 -19.95 32.13 20.69
CA VAL A 109 -19.83 30.73 20.24
C VAL A 109 -19.17 29.80 21.28
N PRO A 110 -18.04 30.15 21.94
CA PRO A 110 -17.34 29.23 22.85
C PRO A 110 -18.08 29.02 24.17
N PHE A 111 -18.82 30.03 24.65
CA PHE A 111 -19.54 29.97 25.94
C PHE A 111 -20.81 29.11 25.89
N LEU A 112 -21.39 28.88 24.70
CA LEU A 112 -22.57 28.01 24.55
C LEU A 112 -22.24 26.52 24.36
N GLY A 113 -21.01 26.16 23.99
CA GLY A 113 -20.56 24.76 23.99
C GLY A 113 -20.61 24.14 25.39
N VAL A 114 -20.30 24.93 26.42
CA VAL A 114 -20.44 24.56 27.84
C VAL A 114 -21.93 24.45 28.24
N ALA A 115 -22.79 25.31 27.69
CA ALA A 115 -24.23 25.29 27.94
C ALA A 115 -24.96 24.09 27.30
N LEU A 116 -24.39 23.48 26.25
CA LEU A 116 -24.89 22.24 25.63
C LEU A 116 -24.60 20.99 26.49
N ALA A 117 -23.48 21.03 27.23
CA ALA A 117 -23.10 19.97 28.16
C ALA A 117 -23.95 20.00 29.45
N ALA A 118 -24.43 21.17 29.87
CA ALA A 118 -25.34 21.33 31.00
C ALA A 118 -26.81 21.27 30.53
N ASN A 119 -27.76 20.78 31.35
CA ASN A 119 -29.21 20.80 31.03
C ASN A 119 -29.83 22.21 31.08
N LEU A 120 -29.06 23.25 30.75
CA LEU A 120 -29.44 24.66 30.85
C LEU A 120 -30.20 25.19 29.63
N LEU A 121 -30.11 24.49 28.49
CA LEU A 121 -30.85 24.82 27.26
C LEU A 121 -32.11 23.97 27.08
N ILE A 122 -32.05 22.67 27.39
CA ILE A 122 -33.17 21.73 27.29
C ILE A 122 -33.25 20.95 28.60
N VAL A 123 -34.43 21.01 29.23
CA VAL A 123 -34.72 20.42 30.55
C VAL A 123 -35.53 19.13 30.41
N GLY A 124 -36.36 19.01 29.37
CA GLY A 124 -37.21 17.84 29.14
C GLY A 124 -37.67 17.70 27.70
N ALA A 125 -38.21 16.53 27.36
CA ALA A 125 -38.77 16.22 26.04
C ALA A 125 -40.15 15.57 26.21
N LEU A 126 -41.17 16.17 25.60
CA LEU A 126 -42.56 15.73 25.61
C LEU A 126 -42.93 15.23 24.21
N ARG A 127 -43.52 14.04 24.12
CA ARG A 127 -43.93 13.45 22.84
C ARG A 127 -45.34 13.93 22.45
N PHE A 128 -45.48 14.46 21.25
CA PHE A 128 -46.72 14.90 20.60
C PHE A 128 -46.94 14.13 19.29
N ALA A 129 -48.12 14.29 18.67
CA ALA A 129 -48.45 13.65 17.40
C ALA A 129 -47.48 13.98 16.25
N TYR A 130 -46.83 15.15 16.30
CA TYR A 130 -45.85 15.57 15.30
C TYR A 130 -44.39 15.23 15.65
N GLY A 131 -44.11 14.62 16.80
CA GLY A 131 -42.75 14.29 17.26
C GLY A 131 -42.50 14.76 18.68
N TYR A 132 -41.27 15.20 18.97
CA TYR A 132 -40.91 15.71 20.29
C TYR A 132 -40.97 17.25 20.34
N SER A 133 -41.60 17.78 21.38
CA SER A 133 -41.51 19.18 21.82
C SER A 133 -40.65 19.23 23.07
N PHE A 134 -39.81 20.26 23.21
CA PHE A 134 -38.81 20.33 24.27
C PHE A 134 -39.17 21.41 25.28
N ASP A 135 -38.99 21.11 26.56
CA ASP A 135 -39.04 22.11 27.62
C ASP A 135 -37.67 22.76 27.73
N TYR A 136 -37.66 24.08 27.60
CA TYR A 136 -36.43 24.84 27.48
C TYR A 136 -35.96 25.38 28.83
N GLY A 137 -34.65 25.35 29.03
CA GLY A 137 -34.02 25.86 30.25
C GLY A 137 -33.81 27.39 30.24
N PRO A 138 -33.30 27.95 31.34
CA PRO A 138 -33.17 29.39 31.52
C PRO A 138 -32.20 30.08 30.55
N LEU A 139 -31.30 29.35 29.87
CA LEU A 139 -30.47 29.97 28.83
C LEU A 139 -31.21 30.12 27.48
N HIS A 140 -32.22 29.30 27.22
CA HIS A 140 -33.01 29.42 26.00
C HIS A 140 -33.82 30.73 25.97
N THR A 141 -34.31 31.17 27.12
CA THR A 141 -35.03 32.45 27.25
C THR A 141 -34.13 33.66 26.99
N LEU A 142 -32.80 33.53 27.10
CA LEU A 142 -31.83 34.56 26.70
C LEU A 142 -31.40 34.40 25.24
N TYR A 143 -31.26 33.17 24.76
CA TYR A 143 -30.82 32.85 23.41
C TYR A 143 -31.82 33.33 22.33
N VAL A 144 -33.12 33.06 22.51
CA VAL A 144 -34.14 33.41 21.51
C VAL A 144 -34.23 34.93 21.27
N PRO A 145 -34.31 35.79 22.30
CA PRO A 145 -34.25 37.24 22.11
C PRO A 145 -32.95 37.73 21.46
N ALA A 146 -31.80 37.12 21.79
CA ALA A 146 -30.53 37.49 21.16
C ALA A 146 -30.54 37.19 19.64
N CYS A 147 -31.02 36.01 19.24
CA CYS A 147 -31.19 35.64 17.84
C CYS A 147 -32.15 36.59 17.10
N LEU A 148 -33.29 36.91 17.71
CA LEU A 148 -34.25 37.89 17.16
C LEU A 148 -33.63 39.28 17.06
N GLY A 149 -32.86 39.72 18.07
CA GLY A 149 -32.15 40.99 18.07
C GLY A 149 -31.14 41.10 16.93
N SER A 150 -30.36 40.05 16.68
CA SER A 150 -29.43 40.00 15.53
C SER A 150 -30.18 40.05 14.19
N ALA A 151 -31.28 39.31 14.05
CA ALA A 151 -32.10 39.34 12.84
C ALA A 151 -32.75 40.71 12.60
N VAL A 152 -33.26 41.36 13.64
CA VAL A 152 -33.81 42.72 13.58
C VAL A 152 -32.71 43.73 13.21
N THR A 153 -31.52 43.60 13.80
CA THR A 153 -30.38 44.47 13.48
C THR A 153 -29.95 44.29 12.03
N ALA A 154 -29.84 43.05 11.55
CA ALA A 154 -29.54 42.73 10.16
C ALA A 154 -30.60 43.31 9.20
N PHE A 155 -31.88 43.18 9.57
CA PHE A 155 -32.99 43.79 8.82
C PHE A 155 -32.89 45.31 8.80
N ALA A 156 -32.64 45.96 9.94
CA ALA A 156 -32.49 47.42 10.03
C ALA A 156 -31.33 47.93 9.17
N ILE A 157 -30.16 47.28 9.21
CA ILE A 157 -29.00 47.63 8.39
C ILE A 157 -29.36 47.57 6.90
N CYS A 158 -29.97 46.45 6.47
CA CYS A 158 -30.40 46.29 5.08
C CYS A 158 -31.51 47.29 4.71
N ALA A 159 -32.42 47.62 5.62
CA ALA A 159 -33.56 48.51 5.37
C ALA A 159 -33.14 49.98 5.25
N VAL A 160 -32.22 50.43 6.12
CA VAL A 160 -31.62 51.76 6.02
C VAL A 160 -30.91 51.90 4.68
N ARG A 161 -30.07 50.90 4.32
CA ARG A 161 -29.39 50.93 3.03
C ARG A 161 -30.37 50.88 1.86
N PHE A 162 -31.41 50.06 1.95
CA PHE A 162 -32.45 49.96 0.91
C PHE A 162 -33.17 51.28 0.69
N ARG A 163 -33.47 52.03 1.76
CA ARG A 163 -34.08 53.37 1.69
C ARG A 163 -33.14 54.38 1.01
N ASP A 164 -31.86 54.30 1.30
CA ASP A 164 -30.86 55.24 0.77
C ASP A 164 -30.40 54.89 -0.66
N THR A 165 -30.90 53.78 -1.22
CA THR A 165 -30.57 53.28 -2.57
C THR A 165 -31.73 53.55 -3.53
N GLN A 166 -31.46 54.18 -4.68
CA GLN A 166 -32.52 54.59 -5.62
C GLN A 166 -33.25 53.39 -6.25
N PRO A 167 -34.58 53.47 -6.46
CA PRO A 167 -35.35 52.45 -7.17
C PRO A 167 -34.84 52.33 -8.62
N GLY A 168 -34.22 51.19 -8.96
CA GLY A 168 -33.62 50.94 -10.28
C GLY A 168 -32.20 50.41 -10.19
N GLU A 169 -31.47 50.74 -9.11
CA GLU A 169 -30.15 50.16 -8.87
C GLU A 169 -30.25 48.65 -8.64
N LEU A 170 -29.26 47.91 -9.13
CA LEU A 170 -29.16 46.47 -8.90
C LEU A 170 -29.15 46.17 -7.39
N LEU A 171 -28.43 46.98 -6.60
CA LEU A 171 -28.37 46.93 -5.14
C LEU A 171 -29.74 47.09 -4.46
N HIS A 172 -30.66 47.88 -5.05
CA HIS A 172 -32.01 48.06 -4.51
C HIS A 172 -32.81 46.74 -4.60
N HIS A 173 -32.80 46.08 -5.76
CA HIS A 173 -33.49 44.80 -5.95
C HIS A 173 -32.90 43.69 -5.08
N GLN A 174 -31.59 43.69 -4.98
CA GLN A 174 -30.78 42.82 -4.14
C GLN A 174 -31.17 42.91 -2.65
N LEU A 175 -31.20 44.14 -2.11
CA LEU A 175 -31.62 44.40 -0.73
C LEU A 175 -33.10 44.09 -0.51
N LYS A 176 -33.98 44.29 -1.51
CA LYS A 176 -35.41 43.90 -1.43
C LYS A 176 -35.60 42.42 -1.14
N TYR A 177 -34.91 41.53 -1.87
CA TYR A 177 -35.02 40.09 -1.64
C TYR A 177 -34.37 39.66 -0.32
N ALA A 178 -33.27 40.31 0.08
CA ALA A 178 -32.66 40.07 1.39
C ALA A 178 -33.62 40.45 2.54
N LEU A 179 -34.30 41.60 2.44
CA LEU A 179 -35.30 42.04 3.41
C LEU A 179 -36.51 41.11 3.46
N LEU A 180 -37.01 40.66 2.31
CA LEU A 180 -38.11 39.70 2.24
C LEU A 180 -37.73 38.35 2.89
N GLY A 181 -36.51 37.88 2.63
CA GLY A 181 -35.97 36.68 3.26
C GLY A 181 -35.74 36.83 4.77
N LEU A 182 -35.39 38.02 5.26
CA LEU A 182 -35.21 38.25 6.70
C LEU A 182 -36.54 38.35 7.45
N ALA A 183 -37.56 38.99 6.85
CA ALA A 183 -38.84 39.25 7.51
C ALA A 183 -39.72 38.01 7.68
N LEU A 184 -39.79 37.13 6.68
CA LEU A 184 -40.73 36.01 6.66
C LEU A 184 -40.46 34.97 7.76
N PRO A 185 -39.23 34.46 7.98
CA PRO A 185 -38.94 33.54 9.08
C PRO A 185 -39.07 34.21 10.44
N ALA A 186 -38.69 35.48 10.56
CA ALA A 186 -38.83 36.21 11.81
C ALA A 186 -40.30 36.33 12.23
N ALA A 187 -41.20 36.62 11.29
CA ALA A 187 -42.64 36.65 11.54
C ALA A 187 -43.19 35.27 11.93
N ILE A 188 -42.83 34.22 11.19
CA ILE A 188 -43.29 32.84 11.48
C ILE A 188 -42.72 32.36 12.82
N ALA A 189 -41.45 32.62 13.11
CA ALA A 189 -40.83 32.31 14.40
C ALA A 189 -41.47 33.09 15.55
N MET A 190 -41.79 34.38 15.37
CA MET A 190 -42.46 35.20 16.38
C MET A 190 -43.87 34.67 16.69
N VAL A 191 -44.63 34.26 15.68
CA VAL A 191 -45.96 33.67 15.87
C VAL A 191 -45.87 32.32 16.59
N THR A 192 -44.93 31.48 16.16
CA THR A 192 -44.82 30.07 16.58
C THR A 192 -44.16 29.90 17.95
N PHE A 193 -43.11 30.66 18.25
CA PHE A 193 -42.37 30.58 19.52
C PHE A 193 -42.72 31.70 20.51
N GLY A 194 -43.28 32.82 20.03
CA GLY A 194 -43.67 33.95 20.87
C GLY A 194 -45.17 33.97 21.14
N ILE A 195 -45.97 34.43 20.18
CA ILE A 195 -47.39 34.79 20.34
C ILE A 195 -48.24 33.58 20.78
N LEU A 196 -48.18 32.46 20.05
CA LEU A 196 -49.06 31.31 20.32
C LEU A 196 -48.78 30.63 21.68
N PRO A 197 -47.51 30.36 22.05
CA PRO A 197 -47.23 29.77 23.36
C PRO A 197 -47.44 30.74 24.52
N LEU A 198 -47.08 32.03 24.36
CA LEU A 198 -47.07 33.00 25.47
C LEU A 198 -48.46 33.58 25.77
N LEU A 199 -49.27 33.86 24.74
CA LEU A 199 -50.59 34.48 24.91
C LEU A 199 -51.73 33.45 24.99
N PHE A 200 -51.58 32.30 24.33
CA PHE A 200 -52.65 31.30 24.23
C PHE A 200 -52.28 29.93 24.82
N GLY A 201 -51.03 29.72 25.25
CA GLY A 201 -50.57 28.42 25.76
C GLY A 201 -50.53 27.31 24.70
N ILE A 202 -50.70 27.64 23.41
CA ILE A 202 -50.80 26.66 22.33
C ILE A 202 -49.40 26.30 21.85
N ARG A 203 -48.99 25.04 22.09
CA ARG A 203 -47.77 24.47 21.49
C ARG A 203 -48.06 23.99 20.07
N THR A 204 -47.67 24.77 19.07
CA THR A 204 -47.85 24.42 17.67
C THR A 204 -46.64 23.69 17.08
N PHE A 205 -46.84 23.07 15.92
CA PHE A 205 -45.75 22.55 15.11
C PHE A 205 -44.76 23.69 14.79
N PRO A 206 -43.45 23.52 15.03
CA PRO A 206 -42.48 24.60 14.89
C PRO A 206 -42.17 24.91 13.42
N PHE A 207 -43.08 25.63 12.74
CA PHE A 207 -42.98 26.01 11.32
C PHE A 207 -41.78 26.90 10.98
N ALA A 208 -41.08 27.44 11.98
CA ALA A 208 -39.89 28.26 11.78
C ALA A 208 -38.82 27.55 10.93
N SER A 209 -38.63 26.24 11.13
CA SER A 209 -37.68 25.46 10.32
C SER A 209 -38.06 25.46 8.84
N SER A 210 -39.35 25.33 8.54
CA SER A 210 -39.90 25.31 7.17
C SER A 210 -39.78 26.67 6.48
N SER A 211 -40.03 27.77 7.21
CA SER A 211 -39.94 29.14 6.68
C SER A 211 -38.52 29.56 6.30
N THR A 212 -37.52 28.97 6.95
CA THR A 212 -36.11 29.25 6.71
C THR A 212 -35.67 28.73 5.33
N ILE A 213 -36.29 27.64 4.82
CA ILE A 213 -36.05 27.15 3.45
C ILE A 213 -36.46 28.20 2.41
N VAL A 214 -37.67 28.77 2.56
CA VAL A 214 -38.20 29.77 1.63
C VAL A 214 -37.26 30.96 1.56
N THR A 215 -36.69 31.33 2.70
CA THR A 215 -35.69 32.40 2.82
C THR A 215 -34.38 32.06 2.13
N MET A 216 -33.85 30.85 2.36
CA MET A 216 -32.64 30.39 1.68
C MET A 216 -32.84 30.30 0.16
N ALA A 217 -34.02 29.89 -0.31
CA ALA A 217 -34.38 29.89 -1.72
C ALA A 217 -34.49 31.30 -2.30
N LEU A 218 -35.13 32.25 -1.60
CA LEU A 218 -35.23 33.65 -2.02
C LEU A 218 -33.85 34.33 -2.09
N MET A 219 -33.02 34.12 -1.06
CA MET A 219 -31.65 34.64 -1.03
C MET A 219 -30.79 34.01 -2.12
N SER A 220 -30.94 32.70 -2.36
CA SER A 220 -30.24 32.00 -3.44
C SER A 220 -30.68 32.51 -4.81
N TYR A 221 -31.97 32.76 -5.01
CA TYR A 221 -32.48 33.38 -6.25
C TYR A 221 -31.88 34.78 -6.46
N ALA A 222 -31.79 35.59 -5.41
CA ALA A 222 -31.15 36.90 -5.46
C ALA A 222 -29.66 36.79 -5.84
N VAL A 223 -28.93 35.87 -5.22
CA VAL A 223 -27.51 35.60 -5.54
C VAL A 223 -27.33 35.09 -6.97
N LEU A 224 -28.09 34.07 -7.34
CA LEU A 224 -27.87 33.29 -8.56
C LEU A 224 -28.38 33.99 -9.83
N LYS A 225 -29.43 34.82 -9.74
CA LYS A 225 -30.08 35.44 -10.91
C LYS A 225 -29.94 36.97 -10.94
N ARG A 226 -29.76 37.64 -9.80
CA ARG A 226 -29.66 39.11 -9.72
C ARG A 226 -28.24 39.63 -9.42
N ARG A 227 -27.22 38.78 -9.64
CA ARG A 227 -25.79 39.10 -9.50
C ARG A 227 -25.49 39.89 -8.22
N LEU A 228 -25.99 39.38 -7.08
CA LEU A 228 -26.03 40.05 -5.76
C LEU A 228 -24.69 40.66 -5.29
N PHE A 229 -23.56 40.25 -5.86
CA PHE A 229 -22.22 40.57 -5.33
C PHE A 229 -21.17 40.91 -6.39
N ASP A 230 -21.57 41.50 -7.51
CA ASP A 230 -20.64 42.24 -8.36
C ASP A 230 -20.45 43.64 -7.73
N ILE A 231 -19.39 43.82 -6.93
CA ILE A 231 -19.04 45.11 -6.32
C ILE A 231 -18.42 45.98 -7.40
N VAL A 232 -19.18 46.91 -7.98
CA VAL A 232 -18.61 48.13 -8.59
C VAL A 232 -18.39 49.12 -7.45
N PRO A 233 -17.15 49.48 -7.09
CA PRO A 233 -16.92 50.35 -5.95
C PRO A 233 -17.42 51.77 -6.20
N THR A 234 -17.98 52.34 -5.14
CA THR A 234 -18.42 53.70 -4.87
C THR A 234 -17.33 54.79 -5.03
N ALA A 235 -16.29 54.55 -5.83
CA ALA A 235 -15.24 55.51 -6.16
C ALA A 235 -15.63 56.44 -7.34
N LEU A 236 -16.71 56.14 -8.06
CA LEU A 236 -17.02 56.82 -9.32
C LEU A 236 -17.28 58.33 -9.19
N ARG A 237 -17.76 58.82 -8.03
CA ARG A 237 -18.10 60.24 -7.86
C ARG A 237 -16.89 61.17 -7.68
N ASP A 238 -15.85 60.74 -6.97
CA ASP A 238 -14.61 61.52 -6.83
C ASP A 238 -13.70 61.39 -8.06
N VAL A 239 -13.89 60.32 -8.85
CA VAL A 239 -13.16 60.12 -10.10
C VAL A 239 -13.56 61.19 -11.13
N VAL A 240 -14.85 61.45 -11.38
CA VAL A 240 -15.33 62.32 -12.49
C VAL A 240 -14.77 63.76 -12.48
N THR A 241 -14.51 64.35 -11.31
CA THR A 241 -13.96 65.71 -11.18
C THR A 241 -12.44 65.77 -11.34
N HIS A 242 -11.73 64.67 -11.11
CA HIS A 242 -10.27 64.57 -11.26
C HIS A 242 -9.81 63.75 -12.47
N VAL A 243 -10.73 63.23 -13.29
CA VAL A 243 -10.35 62.51 -14.52
C VAL A 243 -9.64 63.47 -15.47
N THR A 244 -8.49 63.02 -15.96
CA THR A 244 -7.78 63.61 -17.11
C THR A 244 -8.55 63.49 -18.42
N ASP A 245 -9.56 62.61 -18.44
CA ASP A 245 -10.31 62.21 -19.62
C ASP A 245 -11.56 63.11 -19.77
N GLY A 246 -11.87 63.49 -21.00
CA GLY A 246 -13.01 64.33 -21.32
C GLY A 246 -14.33 63.57 -21.14
N VAL A 247 -15.25 64.11 -20.35
CA VAL A 247 -16.61 63.57 -20.19
C VAL A 247 -17.58 64.62 -20.72
N VAL A 248 -18.45 64.24 -21.65
CA VAL A 248 -19.51 65.11 -22.18
C VAL A 248 -20.83 64.36 -22.22
N VAL A 249 -21.90 65.00 -21.77
CA VAL A 249 -23.28 64.50 -21.82
C VAL A 249 -24.01 65.26 -22.91
N LEU A 250 -24.71 64.54 -23.78
CA LEU A 250 -25.50 65.05 -24.90
C LEU A 250 -26.99 64.73 -24.71
N ASP A 251 -27.87 65.57 -25.25
CA ASP A 251 -29.30 65.28 -25.39
C ASP A 251 -29.62 64.48 -26.67
N ARG A 252 -30.91 64.21 -26.95
CA ARG A 252 -31.35 63.47 -28.15
C ARG A 252 -30.98 64.15 -29.46
N GLU A 253 -30.86 65.47 -29.44
CA GLU A 253 -30.47 66.29 -30.57
C GLU A 253 -28.94 66.52 -30.63
N GLN A 254 -28.14 65.70 -29.93
CA GLN A 254 -26.68 65.77 -29.86
C GLN A 254 -26.14 67.13 -29.39
N ARG A 255 -26.90 67.88 -28.59
CA ARG A 255 -26.44 69.13 -27.96
C ARG A 255 -25.80 68.82 -26.62
N ILE A 256 -24.73 69.53 -26.29
CA ILE A 256 -23.97 69.33 -25.06
C ILE A 256 -24.79 69.79 -23.85
N VAL A 257 -25.25 68.86 -23.02
CA VAL A 257 -25.95 69.12 -21.75
C VAL A 257 -24.95 69.47 -20.65
N SER A 258 -23.80 68.80 -20.63
CA SER A 258 -22.76 69.01 -19.63
C SER A 258 -21.40 68.55 -20.14
N ALA A 259 -20.32 69.22 -19.76
CA ALA A 259 -18.96 68.82 -20.10
C ALA A 259 -18.02 69.06 -18.92
N ASN A 260 -17.18 68.06 -18.61
CA ASN A 260 -16.18 68.19 -17.56
C ASN A 260 -15.00 69.11 -17.99
N PRO A 261 -14.15 69.57 -17.07
CA PRO A 261 -13.01 70.44 -17.40
C PRO A 261 -11.96 69.81 -18.33
N ALA A 262 -11.80 68.48 -18.30
CA ALA A 262 -10.86 67.79 -19.17
C ALA A 262 -11.29 67.81 -20.65
N PHE A 263 -12.58 67.64 -20.94
CA PHE A 263 -13.14 67.71 -22.29
C PHE A 263 -12.87 69.06 -22.95
N ARG A 264 -13.06 70.15 -22.18
CA ARG A 264 -12.80 71.50 -22.68
C ARG A 264 -11.32 71.75 -23.00
N ARG A 265 -10.41 71.18 -22.20
CA ARG A 265 -8.96 71.29 -22.46
C ARG A 265 -8.53 70.49 -23.69
N MET A 266 -9.07 69.29 -23.87
CA MET A 266 -8.74 68.39 -24.98
C MET A 266 -9.02 69.01 -26.35
N PHE A 267 -10.09 69.80 -26.47
CA PHE A 267 -10.48 70.48 -27.72
C PHE A 267 -10.25 72.00 -27.69
N ALA A 268 -9.47 72.51 -26.73
CA ALA A 268 -9.15 73.94 -26.58
C ALA A 268 -10.39 74.88 -26.56
N LEU A 269 -11.47 74.47 -25.88
CA LEU A 269 -12.73 75.22 -25.81
C LEU A 269 -12.69 76.29 -24.70
N GLU A 270 -12.64 77.56 -25.09
CA GLU A 270 -12.53 78.70 -24.15
C GLU A 270 -13.86 79.13 -23.49
N ARG A 271 -15.02 78.73 -24.03
CA ARG A 271 -16.36 79.10 -23.53
C ARG A 271 -17.15 77.88 -23.01
N PRO A 272 -18.12 78.06 -22.10
CA PRO A 272 -19.05 76.99 -21.73
C PRO A 272 -19.92 76.64 -22.95
N VAL A 273 -19.88 75.38 -23.39
CA VAL A 273 -20.51 74.94 -24.65
C VAL A 273 -21.86 74.26 -24.41
N VAL A 274 -22.54 74.61 -23.33
CA VAL A 274 -23.83 74.01 -22.95
C VAL A 274 -24.92 74.44 -23.94
N SER A 275 -25.75 73.49 -24.37
CA SER A 275 -26.86 73.63 -25.34
C SER A 275 -26.46 73.88 -26.80
N VAL A 276 -25.16 73.79 -27.15
CA VAL A 276 -24.64 73.86 -28.53
C VAL A 276 -24.54 72.45 -29.12
N HIS A 277 -24.79 72.30 -30.42
CA HIS A 277 -24.69 71.02 -31.12
C HIS A 277 -23.23 70.56 -31.21
N LEU A 278 -22.96 69.25 -31.06
CA LEU A 278 -21.61 68.69 -31.01
C LEU A 278 -20.73 69.05 -32.23
N THR A 279 -21.31 69.01 -33.42
CA THR A 279 -20.61 69.36 -34.68
C THR A 279 -20.25 70.84 -34.77
N GLU A 280 -21.13 71.72 -34.30
CA GLU A 280 -20.90 73.17 -34.27
C GLU A 280 -19.83 73.54 -33.21
N ALA A 281 -19.80 72.80 -32.10
CA ALA A 281 -18.86 72.99 -31.02
C ALA A 281 -17.42 72.58 -31.36
N LEU A 282 -17.24 71.51 -32.15
CA LEU A 282 -15.93 70.84 -32.35
C LEU A 282 -15.45 70.80 -33.81
N GLY A 283 -16.23 71.31 -34.78
CA GLY A 283 -15.85 71.34 -36.19
C GLY A 283 -15.60 69.94 -36.78
N PRO A 284 -14.49 69.68 -37.51
CA PRO A 284 -14.19 68.38 -38.12
C PRO A 284 -14.14 67.21 -37.13
N ALA A 285 -13.65 67.45 -35.91
CA ALA A 285 -13.65 66.45 -34.84
C ALA A 285 -15.08 66.13 -34.37
N GLY A 286 -15.95 67.14 -34.37
CA GLY A 286 -17.38 66.99 -34.06
C GLY A 286 -18.13 66.18 -35.10
N GLU A 287 -17.81 66.33 -36.38
CA GLU A 287 -18.38 65.52 -37.47
C GLU A 287 -18.01 64.03 -37.34
N ARG A 288 -16.75 63.73 -37.03
CA ARG A 288 -16.29 62.34 -36.79
C ARG A 288 -16.96 61.74 -35.55
N LEU A 289 -17.10 62.50 -34.47
CA LEU A 289 -17.80 62.06 -33.26
C LEU A 289 -19.31 61.87 -33.52
N ALA A 290 -19.96 62.76 -34.27
CA ALA A 290 -21.36 62.64 -34.64
C ALA A 290 -21.62 61.41 -35.53
N ALA A 291 -20.71 61.12 -36.47
CA ALA A 291 -20.77 59.92 -37.30
C ALA A 291 -20.64 58.64 -36.47
N LEU A 292 -19.77 58.63 -35.45
CA LEU A 292 -19.67 57.51 -34.50
C LEU A 292 -20.94 57.34 -33.67
N LEU A 293 -21.57 58.43 -33.22
CA LEU A 293 -22.84 58.38 -32.48
C LEU A 293 -23.98 57.80 -33.33
N GLN A 294 -24.03 58.15 -34.62
CA GLN A 294 -25.00 57.58 -35.57
C GLN A 294 -24.76 56.09 -35.84
N ALA A 295 -23.50 55.66 -35.95
CA ALA A 295 -23.15 54.26 -36.13
C ALA A 295 -23.50 53.43 -34.87
N ALA A 296 -23.24 53.97 -33.68
CA ALA A 296 -23.54 53.33 -32.40
C ALA A 296 -25.04 53.20 -32.11
N ASP A 297 -25.88 54.14 -32.55
CA ASP A 297 -27.35 54.03 -32.40
C ASP A 297 -27.97 52.88 -33.22
N SER A 298 -27.27 52.40 -34.25
CA SER A 298 -27.76 51.32 -35.13
C SER A 298 -27.44 49.91 -34.62
N THR A 299 -26.52 49.77 -33.66
CA THR A 299 -26.07 48.51 -33.09
C THR A 299 -26.50 48.41 -31.63
N GLN A 300 -27.53 47.62 -31.36
CA GLN A 300 -28.14 47.51 -30.02
C GLN A 300 -27.32 46.73 -28.99
N ASP A 301 -26.04 46.42 -29.25
CA ASP A 301 -25.21 45.58 -28.39
C ASP A 301 -23.76 46.11 -28.24
N GLU A 302 -23.31 46.09 -26.99
CA GLU A 302 -21.96 46.28 -26.45
C GLU A 302 -21.27 47.65 -26.61
N THR A 303 -21.15 48.35 -25.48
CA THR A 303 -20.29 49.52 -25.25
C THR A 303 -18.80 49.11 -25.31
N HIS A 304 -18.27 48.93 -26.51
CA HIS A 304 -16.82 48.85 -26.71
C HIS A 304 -16.26 50.27 -26.86
N PRO A 305 -15.15 50.62 -26.18
CA PRO A 305 -14.44 51.85 -26.46
C PRO A 305 -13.98 51.86 -27.93
N LEU A 306 -14.45 52.83 -28.69
CA LEU A 306 -14.13 53.01 -30.10
C LEU A 306 -12.89 53.90 -30.23
N GLU A 307 -11.89 53.45 -30.97
CA GLU A 307 -10.70 54.25 -31.24
C GLU A 307 -10.96 55.23 -32.38
N LEU A 308 -10.76 56.51 -32.11
CA LEU A 308 -10.87 57.59 -33.08
C LEU A 308 -9.50 58.26 -33.22
N ILE A 309 -8.93 58.23 -34.41
CA ILE A 309 -7.74 59.01 -34.74
C ILE A 309 -8.21 60.34 -35.32
N LEU A 310 -7.93 61.43 -34.59
CA LEU A 310 -8.06 62.78 -35.12
C LEU A 310 -6.76 63.13 -35.85
N GLU A 311 -6.87 63.67 -37.06
CA GLU A 311 -5.70 64.09 -37.83
C GLU A 311 -5.24 65.50 -37.43
N GLU A 312 -6.18 66.36 -37.02
CA GLU A 312 -5.91 67.71 -36.55
C GLU A 312 -6.77 68.04 -35.31
N PRO A 313 -6.20 68.08 -34.09
CA PRO A 313 -4.82 67.71 -33.75
C PRO A 313 -4.59 66.18 -33.83
N SER A 314 -3.37 65.75 -34.15
CA SER A 314 -2.97 64.33 -34.24
C SER A 314 -3.02 63.64 -32.86
N VAL A 315 -4.22 63.19 -32.48
CA VAL A 315 -4.54 62.61 -31.17
C VAL A 315 -5.36 61.36 -31.38
N ALA A 316 -4.90 60.24 -30.80
CA ALA A 316 -5.67 59.02 -30.71
C ALA A 316 -6.56 59.08 -29.47
N LEU A 317 -7.88 59.05 -29.67
CA LEU A 317 -8.88 59.10 -28.63
C LEU A 317 -9.58 57.75 -28.50
N GLU A 318 -9.72 57.28 -27.27
CA GLU A 318 -10.62 56.17 -26.93
C GLU A 318 -11.99 56.77 -26.54
N VAL A 319 -13.03 56.47 -27.31
CA VAL A 319 -14.38 57.05 -27.17
C VAL A 319 -15.35 55.97 -26.68
N SER A 320 -15.87 56.11 -25.47
CA SER A 320 -16.94 55.25 -24.95
C SER A 320 -18.26 56.00 -24.93
N ILE A 321 -19.26 55.47 -25.62
CA ILE A 321 -20.61 56.04 -25.72
C ILE A 321 -21.53 55.22 -24.82
N SER A 322 -22.32 55.87 -23.97
CA SER A 322 -23.30 55.19 -23.12
C SER A 322 -24.64 55.91 -23.18
N PRO A 323 -25.75 55.24 -23.52
CA PRO A 323 -27.07 55.87 -23.55
C PRO A 323 -27.49 56.29 -22.14
N VAL A 324 -28.02 57.50 -22.02
CA VAL A 324 -28.63 58.02 -20.80
C VAL A 324 -30.13 57.78 -20.92
N THR A 325 -30.71 56.95 -20.05
CA THR A 325 -32.14 56.62 -20.06
C THR A 325 -32.88 57.30 -18.91
N ASP A 326 -34.17 57.56 -19.12
CA ASP A 326 -35.13 58.00 -18.10
C ASP A 326 -35.54 56.80 -17.21
N GLU A 327 -36.13 57.05 -16.03
CA GLU A 327 -36.70 56.04 -15.11
C GLU A 327 -37.62 55.01 -15.81
N GLY A 328 -38.26 55.38 -16.93
CA GLY A 328 -39.07 54.52 -17.79
C GLY A 328 -38.30 53.73 -18.87
N GLY A 329 -36.97 53.76 -18.87
CA GLY A 329 -36.10 53.03 -19.80
C GLY A 329 -36.02 53.64 -21.21
N ARG A 330 -36.55 54.85 -21.41
CA ARG A 330 -36.48 55.56 -22.69
C ARG A 330 -35.15 56.32 -22.78
N PRO A 331 -34.37 56.23 -23.88
CA PRO A 331 -33.13 56.99 -24.02
C PRO A 331 -33.43 58.48 -24.11
N VAL A 332 -32.89 59.32 -23.21
CA VAL A 332 -33.07 60.79 -23.15
C VAL A 332 -31.83 61.53 -23.64
N GLY A 333 -30.69 60.83 -23.77
CA GLY A 333 -29.45 61.40 -24.27
C GLY A 333 -28.34 60.36 -24.31
N GLN A 334 -27.10 60.81 -24.44
CA GLN A 334 -25.91 59.96 -24.52
C GLN A 334 -24.76 60.60 -23.73
N THR A 335 -23.95 59.81 -23.02
CA THR A 335 -22.71 60.27 -22.38
C THR A 335 -21.53 59.74 -23.18
N LEU A 336 -20.59 60.62 -23.54
CA LEU A 336 -19.33 60.26 -24.15
C LEU A 336 -18.19 60.46 -23.14
N LEU A 337 -17.36 59.44 -23.02
CA LEU A 337 -16.07 59.49 -22.34
C LEU A 337 -14.97 59.43 -23.40
N LEU A 338 -14.03 60.37 -23.34
CA LEU A 338 -12.97 60.62 -24.33
C LEU A 338 -11.63 60.61 -23.62
N ARG A 339 -10.80 59.61 -23.91
CA ARG A 339 -9.49 59.45 -23.28
C ARG A 339 -8.37 59.62 -24.31
N ASP A 340 -7.41 60.51 -24.03
CA ASP A 340 -6.21 60.64 -24.87
C ASP A 340 -5.29 59.44 -24.63
N ILE A 341 -5.21 58.59 -25.64
CA ILE A 341 -4.37 57.39 -25.65
C ILE A 341 -3.15 57.57 -26.55
N SER A 342 -2.83 58.76 -27.06
CA SER A 342 -1.78 58.95 -28.08
C SER A 342 -0.38 58.50 -27.63
N ALA A 343 0.01 58.81 -26.39
CA ALA A 343 1.27 58.36 -25.82
C ALA A 343 1.23 56.89 -25.40
N ARG A 344 0.03 56.35 -25.15
CA ARG A 344 -0.19 54.94 -24.82
C ARG A 344 -0.15 54.08 -26.08
N LYS A 345 -0.77 54.51 -27.18
CA LYS A 345 -0.79 53.85 -28.48
C LYS A 345 0.60 53.71 -29.08
N ARG A 346 1.41 54.78 -29.08
CA ARG A 346 2.81 54.69 -29.52
C ARG A 346 3.65 53.71 -28.69
N ARG A 347 3.42 53.65 -27.38
CA ARG A 347 4.06 52.67 -26.48
C ARG A 347 3.53 51.26 -26.69
N GLU A 348 2.23 51.09 -26.84
CA GLU A 348 1.60 49.80 -27.13
C GLU A 348 2.08 49.27 -28.48
N GLU A 349 2.19 50.10 -29.51
CA GLU A 349 2.75 49.72 -30.80
C GLU A 349 4.22 49.33 -30.68
N THR A 350 5.05 50.16 -30.03
CA THR A 350 6.49 49.84 -29.86
C THR A 350 6.69 48.58 -29.00
N LEU A 351 5.93 48.42 -27.92
CA LEU A 351 5.92 47.21 -27.10
C LEU A 351 5.37 46.02 -27.86
N HIS A 352 4.34 46.19 -28.70
CA HIS A 352 3.74 45.13 -29.48
C HIS A 352 4.73 44.63 -30.53
N HIS A 353 5.39 45.53 -31.24
CA HIS A 353 6.42 45.20 -32.23
C HIS A 353 7.64 44.55 -31.56
N LEU A 354 8.18 45.11 -30.48
CA LEU A 354 9.33 44.52 -29.77
C LEU A 354 8.96 43.20 -29.06
N SER A 355 7.73 43.05 -28.58
CA SER A 355 7.22 41.79 -28.01
C SER A 355 6.98 40.74 -29.08
N GLN A 356 6.56 41.12 -30.29
CA GLN A 356 6.46 40.20 -31.43
C GLN A 356 7.84 39.68 -31.84
N VAL A 357 8.84 40.56 -31.91
CA VAL A 357 10.24 40.17 -32.15
C VAL A 357 10.69 39.16 -31.09
N GLY A 358 10.46 39.45 -29.81
CA GLY A 358 10.84 38.57 -28.72
C GLY A 358 10.11 37.22 -28.73
N LEU A 359 8.83 37.17 -29.15
CA LEU A 359 8.09 35.92 -29.37
C LEU A 359 8.66 35.10 -30.53
N MET A 360 9.05 35.75 -31.64
CA MET A 360 9.69 35.06 -32.78
C MET A 360 11.06 34.50 -32.39
N VAL A 361 11.83 35.26 -31.60
CA VAL A 361 13.11 34.82 -31.06
C VAL A 361 12.95 33.58 -30.16
N GLN A 362 11.86 33.47 -29.39
CA GLN A 362 11.60 32.26 -28.61
C GLN A 362 11.27 31.01 -29.44
N GLN A 363 10.90 31.17 -30.71
CA GLN A 363 10.63 30.05 -31.62
C GLN A 363 11.88 29.57 -32.37
N ALA A 364 12.96 30.35 -32.35
CA ALA A 364 14.22 29.99 -32.97
C ALA A 364 14.86 28.80 -32.23
N ARG A 365 15.47 27.89 -33.01
CA ARG A 365 15.92 26.57 -32.51
C ARG A 365 17.37 26.55 -32.06
N SER A 366 18.20 27.43 -32.62
CA SER A 366 19.62 27.54 -32.31
C SER A 366 19.98 28.97 -31.84
N PRO A 367 21.08 29.13 -31.08
CA PRO A 367 21.59 30.46 -30.74
C PRO A 367 21.87 31.33 -31.98
N GLU A 368 22.33 30.74 -33.09
CA GLU A 368 22.59 31.44 -34.35
C GLU A 368 21.31 31.92 -35.04
N ASP A 369 20.26 31.11 -35.01
CA ASP A 369 18.93 31.51 -35.48
C ASP A 369 18.36 32.64 -34.63
N ILE A 370 18.53 32.58 -33.30
CA ILE A 370 18.07 33.63 -32.37
C ILE A 370 18.71 34.97 -32.73
N PHE A 371 20.03 35.02 -32.94
CA PHE A 371 20.71 36.26 -33.30
C PHE A 371 20.23 36.80 -34.65
N SER A 372 20.07 35.90 -35.63
CA SER A 372 19.67 36.26 -36.99
C SER A 372 18.23 36.78 -37.04
N VAL A 373 17.29 36.08 -36.40
CA VAL A 373 15.87 36.46 -36.33
C VAL A 373 15.70 37.77 -35.56
N ALA A 374 16.36 37.92 -34.40
CA ALA A 374 16.27 39.15 -33.62
C ALA A 374 16.69 40.39 -34.43
N MET A 375 17.80 40.29 -35.17
CA MET A 375 18.30 41.42 -35.96
C MET A 375 17.49 41.65 -37.24
N ALA A 376 17.05 40.60 -37.94
CA ALA A 376 16.25 40.74 -39.15
C ALA A 376 14.91 41.43 -38.87
N GLU A 377 14.23 41.05 -37.78
CA GLU A 377 12.94 41.64 -37.40
C GLU A 377 13.09 43.09 -36.92
N LEU A 378 14.15 43.39 -36.14
CA LEU A 378 14.46 44.77 -35.76
C LEU A 378 14.71 45.66 -36.99
N ALA A 379 15.42 45.14 -38.00
CA ALA A 379 15.65 45.86 -39.25
C ALA A 379 14.35 46.09 -40.04
N GLY A 380 13.45 45.11 -40.09
CA GLY A 380 12.14 45.23 -40.74
C GLY A 380 11.23 46.30 -40.12
N LEU A 381 11.42 46.57 -38.84
CA LEU A 381 10.72 47.61 -38.08
C LEU A 381 11.39 48.99 -38.16
N GLY A 382 12.49 49.10 -38.92
CA GLY A 382 13.23 50.36 -39.09
C GLY A 382 14.19 50.69 -37.94
N PHE A 383 14.48 49.74 -37.05
CA PHE A 383 15.52 49.90 -36.02
C PHE A 383 16.87 49.41 -36.53
N ALA A 384 17.93 50.13 -36.18
CA ALA A 384 19.29 49.63 -36.31
C ALA A 384 19.71 48.97 -34.98
N GLY A 385 20.53 47.92 -35.03
CA GLY A 385 20.95 47.26 -33.80
C GLY A 385 22.08 46.26 -33.95
N ALA A 386 22.63 45.85 -32.81
CA ALA A 386 23.72 44.89 -32.70
C ALA A 386 23.61 44.06 -31.42
N ILE A 387 23.89 42.76 -31.51
CA ILE A 387 24.13 41.88 -30.35
C ILE A 387 25.62 41.70 -30.15
N LEU A 388 26.06 41.96 -28.93
CA LEU A 388 27.42 41.88 -28.45
C LEU A 388 27.49 40.82 -27.34
N LEU A 389 28.35 39.81 -27.48
CA LEU A 389 28.55 38.81 -26.42
C LEU A 389 29.85 39.04 -25.66
N LEU A 390 29.81 38.72 -24.37
CA LEU A 390 30.94 38.82 -23.46
C LEU A 390 31.99 37.76 -23.79
N SER A 391 33.27 38.14 -23.83
CA SER A 391 34.39 37.19 -23.95
C SER A 391 34.55 36.36 -22.68
N GLU A 392 35.20 35.18 -22.78
CA GLU A 392 35.43 34.29 -21.64
C GLU A 392 36.20 34.97 -20.48
N ASP A 393 37.09 35.92 -20.79
CA ASP A 393 37.84 36.71 -19.80
C ASP A 393 37.00 37.80 -19.10
N LYS A 394 35.74 37.98 -19.52
CA LYS A 394 34.80 39.01 -19.05
C LYS A 394 35.32 40.47 -19.15
N GLN A 395 36.30 40.75 -20.02
CA GLN A 395 36.89 42.09 -20.19
C GLN A 395 36.42 42.83 -21.45
N SER A 396 35.94 42.11 -22.46
CA SER A 396 35.58 42.68 -23.75
C SER A 396 34.26 42.14 -24.29
N LEU A 397 33.63 42.90 -25.17
CA LEU A 397 32.46 42.52 -25.93
C LEU A 397 32.84 42.30 -27.38
N ARG A 398 32.25 41.30 -28.03
CA ARG A 398 32.45 41.02 -29.46
C ARG A 398 31.12 41.01 -30.20
N LEU A 399 31.14 41.59 -31.39
CA LEU A 399 29.97 41.61 -32.26
C LEU A 399 29.64 40.19 -32.74
N LYS A 400 28.41 39.76 -32.50
CA LYS A 400 27.88 38.49 -33.02
C LYS A 400 26.98 38.67 -34.23
N GLN A 401 26.10 39.67 -34.18
CA GLN A 401 25.18 39.97 -35.27
C GLN A 401 24.79 41.45 -35.22
N ALA A 402 24.54 42.05 -36.38
CA ALA A 402 23.99 43.40 -36.49
C ALA A 402 23.03 43.54 -37.67
N THR A 403 22.23 44.58 -37.67
CA THR A 403 21.29 44.94 -38.75
C THR A 403 21.96 45.65 -39.94
N TYR A 404 23.25 45.95 -39.84
CA TYR A 404 23.97 46.77 -40.81
C TYR A 404 24.33 45.97 -42.08
N GLY A 405 24.11 46.58 -43.24
CA GLY A 405 24.45 45.98 -44.53
C GLY A 405 25.97 45.77 -44.75
N PRO A 406 26.35 44.92 -45.71
CA PRO A 406 27.75 44.55 -45.96
C PRO A 406 28.64 45.74 -46.35
N GLU A 407 28.11 46.77 -47.03
CA GLU A 407 28.86 47.99 -47.38
C GLU A 407 29.27 48.81 -46.14
N VAL A 408 28.36 48.91 -45.15
CA VAL A 408 28.64 49.58 -43.89
C VAL A 408 29.67 48.78 -43.10
N MET A 409 29.51 47.46 -43.02
CA MET A 409 30.45 46.58 -42.32
C MET A 409 31.85 46.57 -42.95
N GLN A 410 31.98 46.61 -44.27
CA GLN A 410 33.29 46.78 -44.94
C GLN A 410 33.92 48.14 -44.63
N THR A 411 33.12 49.19 -44.51
CA THR A 411 33.62 50.53 -44.16
C THR A 411 34.15 50.54 -42.72
N VAL A 412 33.44 49.89 -41.81
CA VAL A 412 33.88 49.69 -40.41
C VAL A 412 35.15 48.85 -40.36
N GLU A 413 35.24 47.77 -41.13
CA GLU A 413 36.43 46.90 -41.21
C GLU A 413 37.67 47.68 -41.68
N ARG A 414 37.54 48.50 -42.73
CA ARG A 414 38.65 49.35 -43.22
C ARG A 414 39.12 50.37 -42.18
N LEU A 415 38.22 50.85 -41.32
CA LEU A 415 38.53 51.82 -40.27
C LEU A 415 39.15 51.15 -39.03
N LEU A 416 38.71 49.94 -38.67
CA LEU A 416 39.25 49.18 -37.54
C LEU A 416 40.51 48.39 -37.90
N ASN A 417 40.77 48.16 -39.19
CA ASN A 417 41.82 47.29 -39.71
C ASN A 417 41.75 45.84 -39.18
N VAL A 418 40.56 45.41 -38.77
CA VAL A 418 40.20 44.05 -38.38
C VAL A 418 38.73 43.82 -38.67
N ARG A 419 38.34 42.55 -38.86
CA ARG A 419 36.94 42.17 -39.02
C ARG A 419 36.12 42.64 -37.81
N PRO A 420 34.96 43.30 -38.01
CA PRO A 420 34.16 43.82 -36.90
C PRO A 420 33.75 42.77 -35.86
N HIS A 421 33.54 41.51 -36.26
CA HIS A 421 33.23 40.38 -35.37
C HIS A 421 34.41 39.98 -34.46
N ASP A 422 35.64 40.25 -34.90
CA ASP A 422 36.87 39.91 -34.17
C ASP A 422 37.39 41.08 -33.32
N TYR A 423 36.84 42.29 -33.48
CA TYR A 423 37.27 43.47 -32.73
C TYR A 423 36.79 43.41 -31.27
N PRO A 424 37.70 43.40 -30.27
CA PRO A 424 37.32 43.39 -28.87
C PRO A 424 36.95 44.81 -28.40
N ILE A 425 35.69 45.02 -28.05
CA ILE A 425 35.22 46.29 -27.48
C ILE A 425 35.49 46.25 -25.96
N PRO A 426 36.39 47.10 -25.42
CA PRO A 426 36.71 47.08 -24.00
C PRO A 426 35.51 47.56 -23.18
N ILE A 427 35.22 46.86 -22.08
CA ILE A 427 34.12 47.25 -21.19
C ILE A 427 34.51 48.45 -20.33
N SER A 428 35.75 48.46 -19.81
CA SER A 428 36.22 49.53 -18.93
C SER A 428 36.46 50.83 -19.70
N GLY A 429 35.96 51.93 -19.15
CA GLY A 429 36.09 53.26 -19.76
C GLY A 429 35.01 53.62 -20.78
N ILE A 430 34.02 52.74 -21.00
CA ILE A 430 32.85 53.00 -21.84
C ILE A 430 31.58 52.94 -20.98
N SER A 431 30.94 54.09 -20.74
CA SER A 431 29.87 54.24 -19.74
C SER A 431 28.69 53.29 -19.97
N VAL A 432 28.25 53.12 -21.22
CA VAL A 432 27.13 52.24 -21.57
C VAL A 432 27.49 50.75 -21.38
N CYS A 433 28.74 50.36 -21.65
CA CYS A 433 29.20 48.98 -21.46
C CYS A 433 29.39 48.65 -19.98
N GLU A 434 29.92 49.59 -19.18
CA GLU A 434 30.02 49.40 -17.72
C GLU A 434 28.65 49.30 -17.06
N ALA A 435 27.70 50.15 -17.46
CA ALA A 435 26.34 50.10 -16.93
C ALA A 435 25.64 48.79 -17.32
N ALA A 436 25.70 48.38 -18.59
CA ALA A 436 25.07 47.14 -19.03
C ALA A 436 25.74 45.90 -18.41
N ILE A 437 27.07 45.76 -18.47
CA ILE A 437 27.72 44.51 -18.06
C ILE A 437 27.99 44.44 -16.55
N ARG A 438 28.47 45.52 -15.93
CA ARG A 438 28.83 45.51 -14.49
C ARG A 438 27.66 45.84 -13.59
N ARG A 439 26.78 46.77 -14.00
CA ARG A 439 25.61 47.19 -13.19
C ARG A 439 24.31 46.52 -13.61
N GLN A 440 24.27 45.87 -14.78
CA GLN A 440 23.06 45.26 -15.34
C GLN A 440 21.92 46.27 -15.54
N GLU A 441 22.29 47.49 -15.92
CA GLU A 441 21.35 48.59 -16.14
C GLU A 441 21.17 48.84 -17.64
N THR A 442 19.92 48.99 -18.07
CA THR A 442 19.59 49.47 -19.42
C THR A 442 19.76 50.99 -19.46
N VAL A 443 20.54 51.48 -20.42
CA VAL A 443 20.89 52.91 -20.52
C VAL A 443 20.48 53.46 -21.88
N PHE A 444 19.73 54.57 -21.86
CA PHE A 444 19.49 55.40 -23.02
C PHE A 444 20.62 56.43 -23.18
N VAL A 445 21.17 56.52 -24.38
CA VAL A 445 22.22 57.46 -24.76
C VAL A 445 21.66 58.42 -25.78
N GLU A 446 21.57 59.69 -25.40
CA GLU A 446 20.96 60.77 -26.20
C GLU A 446 21.87 61.28 -27.33
N ASP A 447 23.20 61.23 -27.12
CA ASP A 447 24.23 61.45 -28.15
C ASP A 447 25.29 60.34 -28.11
N GLY A 448 25.25 59.44 -29.08
CA GLY A 448 26.17 58.31 -29.15
C GLY A 448 27.53 58.58 -29.81
N VAL A 449 27.79 59.80 -30.30
CA VAL A 449 29.08 60.14 -30.95
C VAL A 449 30.25 59.94 -29.98
N MET A 450 30.07 60.36 -28.72
CA MET A 450 31.08 60.20 -27.67
C MET A 450 31.35 58.72 -27.35
N THR A 451 30.31 57.89 -27.34
CA THR A 451 30.45 56.44 -27.11
C THR A 451 31.22 55.79 -28.26
N VAL A 452 30.90 56.13 -29.51
CA VAL A 452 31.62 55.62 -30.69
C VAL A 452 33.09 56.06 -30.66
N ALA A 453 33.40 57.28 -30.23
CA ALA A 453 34.78 57.75 -30.07
C ALA A 453 35.58 56.97 -29.00
N GLN A 454 34.92 56.44 -27.97
CA GLN A 454 35.54 55.61 -26.93
C GLN A 454 35.81 54.17 -27.40
N VAL A 455 34.96 53.63 -28.28
CA VAL A 455 35.15 52.29 -28.87
C VAL A 455 36.30 52.28 -29.90
N LEU A 456 36.47 53.38 -30.65
CA LEU A 456 37.45 53.46 -31.74
C LEU A 456 38.90 53.57 -31.24
N PRO A 457 39.87 53.00 -31.99
CA PRO A 457 41.30 53.21 -31.74
C PRO A 457 41.65 54.70 -31.83
N SER A 458 42.70 55.13 -31.12
CA SER A 458 43.13 56.54 -31.06
C SER A 458 43.36 57.17 -32.44
N THR A 459 43.83 56.38 -33.41
CA THR A 459 44.05 56.78 -34.82
C THR A 459 42.76 57.09 -35.61
N ALA A 460 41.62 56.53 -35.20
CA ALA A 460 40.34 56.63 -35.91
C ALA A 460 39.29 57.49 -35.19
N ARG A 461 39.59 58.05 -34.01
CA ARG A 461 38.63 58.87 -33.23
C ARG A 461 38.05 60.07 -33.98
N ARG A 462 38.79 60.67 -34.91
CA ARG A 462 38.30 61.78 -35.75
C ARG A 462 37.14 61.37 -36.66
N SER A 463 37.01 60.08 -36.93
CA SER A 463 35.92 59.52 -37.73
C SER A 463 34.69 59.16 -36.90
N ALA A 464 34.70 59.36 -35.57
CA ALA A 464 33.63 58.92 -34.67
C ALA A 464 32.26 59.49 -35.05
N GLU A 465 32.19 60.77 -35.40
CA GLU A 465 30.94 61.41 -35.81
C GLU A 465 30.39 60.84 -37.13
N LYS A 466 31.28 60.57 -38.09
CA LYS A 466 30.94 59.94 -39.37
C LYS A 466 30.47 58.50 -39.16
N LEU A 467 31.13 57.76 -38.28
CA LEU A 467 30.79 56.38 -37.91
C LEU A 467 29.48 56.29 -37.13
N ALA A 468 29.24 57.19 -36.18
CA ALA A 468 27.99 57.25 -35.42
C ALA A 468 26.80 57.49 -36.35
N ARG A 469 26.93 58.38 -37.35
CA ARG A 469 25.88 58.58 -38.37
C ARG A 469 25.71 57.36 -39.28
N LEU A 470 26.81 56.74 -39.72
CA LEU A 470 26.77 55.52 -40.54
C LEU A 470 26.08 54.34 -39.85
N LEU A 471 26.32 54.17 -38.54
CA LEU A 471 25.73 53.13 -37.72
C LEU A 471 24.38 53.53 -37.09
N GLN A 472 23.89 54.73 -37.42
CA GLN A 472 22.68 55.32 -36.83
C GLN A 472 22.69 55.35 -35.28
N LEU A 473 23.87 55.48 -34.68
CA LEU A 473 24.08 55.54 -33.23
C LEU A 473 24.05 56.98 -32.71
N THR A 474 23.23 57.86 -33.30
CA THR A 474 23.09 59.24 -32.78
C THR A 474 22.30 59.26 -31.49
N ALA A 475 21.25 58.45 -31.36
CA ALA A 475 20.58 58.13 -30.10
C ALA A 475 20.26 56.63 -30.06
N PHE A 476 20.55 55.96 -28.93
CA PHE A 476 20.41 54.51 -28.83
C PHE A 476 20.18 54.02 -27.39
N VAL A 477 19.67 52.80 -27.25
CA VAL A 477 19.54 52.09 -25.98
C VAL A 477 20.49 50.91 -25.96
N GLY A 478 21.32 50.83 -24.92
CA GLY A 478 22.11 49.63 -24.61
C GLY A 478 21.47 48.88 -23.44
N ALA A 479 21.07 47.63 -23.66
CA ALA A 479 20.46 46.78 -22.65
C ALA A 479 21.28 45.50 -22.44
N PRO A 480 21.45 45.03 -21.19
CA PRO A 480 22.20 43.82 -20.90
C PRO A 480 21.40 42.57 -21.26
N LEU A 481 22.11 41.55 -21.74
CA LEU A 481 21.58 40.20 -21.87
C LEU A 481 21.94 39.46 -20.58
N VAL A 482 20.97 39.29 -19.68
CA VAL A 482 21.20 38.69 -18.35
C VAL A 482 20.56 37.31 -18.26
N VAL A 483 21.37 36.34 -17.84
CA VAL A 483 20.96 34.96 -17.58
C VAL A 483 21.33 34.60 -16.14
N ARG A 484 20.36 34.16 -15.33
CA ARG A 484 20.55 33.80 -13.90
C ARG A 484 21.29 34.85 -13.05
N GLY A 485 21.13 36.13 -13.37
CA GLY A 485 21.79 37.22 -12.65
C GLY A 485 23.23 37.51 -13.09
N GLU A 486 23.73 36.89 -14.16
CA GLU A 486 24.99 37.25 -14.82
C GLU A 486 24.73 37.83 -16.22
N ALA A 487 25.44 38.91 -16.57
CA ALA A 487 25.41 39.46 -17.93
C ALA A 487 26.27 38.61 -18.87
N ILE A 488 25.66 38.02 -19.89
CA ILE A 488 26.33 37.24 -20.93
C ILE A 488 26.70 38.09 -22.16
N GLY A 489 26.19 39.33 -22.21
CA GLY A 489 26.40 40.26 -23.31
C GLY A 489 25.51 41.48 -23.20
N MET A 490 25.36 42.22 -24.29
CA MET A 490 24.43 43.34 -24.40
C MET A 490 23.84 43.43 -25.81
N ILE A 491 22.63 43.95 -25.91
CA ILE A 491 21.99 44.34 -27.17
C ILE A 491 21.96 45.87 -27.25
N VAL A 492 22.26 46.39 -28.43
CA VAL A 492 22.22 47.81 -28.75
C VAL A 492 21.16 48.02 -29.81
N ILE A 493 20.23 48.95 -29.58
CA ILE A 493 19.17 49.30 -30.53
C ILE A 493 19.13 50.82 -30.69
N SER A 494 19.09 51.29 -31.93
CA SER A 494 19.09 52.70 -32.27
C SER A 494 18.02 53.04 -33.32
N SER A 495 17.47 54.25 -33.19
CA SER A 495 16.47 54.83 -34.07
C SER A 495 16.33 56.31 -33.71
N HIS A 496 15.93 57.12 -34.69
CA HIS A 496 15.61 58.54 -34.52
C HIS A 496 14.31 58.77 -33.71
N THR A 497 13.50 57.72 -33.53
CA THR A 497 12.24 57.77 -32.76
C THR A 497 12.39 57.30 -31.31
N LEU A 498 13.55 56.75 -30.93
CA LEU A 498 13.79 56.24 -29.58
C LEU A 498 13.98 57.38 -28.58
N SER A 499 13.40 57.20 -27.40
CA SER A 499 13.51 58.09 -26.26
C SER A 499 13.86 57.32 -24.98
N GLN A 500 14.13 58.04 -23.89
CA GLN A 500 14.34 57.42 -22.58
C GLN A 500 13.15 56.56 -22.12
N ALA A 501 11.93 56.87 -22.58
CA ALA A 501 10.72 56.12 -22.21
C ALA A 501 10.67 54.71 -22.82
N ASP A 502 11.50 54.43 -23.83
CA ASP A 502 11.54 53.14 -24.56
C ASP A 502 12.56 52.15 -23.96
N ALA A 503 13.40 52.61 -23.03
CA ALA A 503 14.38 51.78 -22.34
C ALA A 503 13.79 50.50 -21.68
N PRO A 504 12.62 50.55 -21.00
CA PRO A 504 11.99 49.34 -20.47
C PRO A 504 11.58 48.33 -21.54
N ALA A 505 11.14 48.79 -22.72
CA ALA A 505 10.75 47.92 -23.81
C ALA A 505 11.95 47.20 -24.42
N VAL A 506 13.06 47.92 -24.64
CA VAL A 506 14.34 47.34 -25.09
C VAL A 506 14.92 46.38 -24.05
N SER A 507 14.80 46.72 -22.75
CA SER A 507 15.19 45.80 -21.66
C SER A 507 14.36 44.52 -21.66
N GLY A 508 13.05 44.62 -21.94
CA GLY A 508 12.16 43.47 -22.07
C GLY A 508 12.57 42.56 -23.22
N LEU A 509 12.88 43.14 -24.39
CA LEU A 509 13.41 42.40 -25.52
C LEU A 509 14.76 41.75 -25.17
N ALA A 510 15.70 42.48 -24.56
CA ALA A 510 17.00 41.96 -24.14
C ALA A 510 16.86 40.73 -23.22
N ASN A 511 15.94 40.77 -22.26
CA ASN A 511 15.64 39.63 -21.41
C ASN A 511 15.05 38.44 -22.20
N GLN A 512 14.14 38.70 -23.14
CA GLN A 512 13.56 37.63 -23.97
C GLN A 512 14.63 36.97 -24.86
N VAL A 513 15.53 37.76 -25.44
CA VAL A 513 16.68 37.26 -26.21
C VAL A 513 17.63 36.46 -25.30
N ALA A 514 17.96 36.95 -24.11
CA ALA A 514 18.82 36.26 -23.16
C ALA A 514 18.25 34.89 -22.73
N VAL A 515 16.96 34.85 -22.40
CA VAL A 515 16.24 33.60 -22.04
C VAL A 515 16.18 32.64 -23.22
N ALA A 516 15.94 33.14 -24.44
CA ALA A 516 15.93 32.29 -25.63
C ALA A 516 17.31 31.64 -25.88
N ILE A 517 18.39 32.41 -25.71
CA ILE A 517 19.77 31.89 -25.84
C ILE A 517 20.04 30.81 -24.80
N GLU A 518 19.65 31.01 -23.53
CA GLU A 518 19.79 30.00 -22.48
C GLU A 518 18.99 28.74 -22.80
N ASN A 519 17.73 28.90 -23.22
CA ASN A 519 16.85 27.78 -23.56
C ASN A 519 17.39 26.96 -24.74
N ALA A 520 17.92 27.62 -25.78
CA ALA A 520 18.54 26.94 -26.91
C ALA A 520 19.77 26.13 -26.48
N TYR A 521 20.62 26.71 -25.63
CA TYR A 521 21.80 26.01 -25.08
C TYR A 521 21.41 24.81 -24.20
N LEU A 522 20.43 24.99 -23.30
CA LEU A 522 19.91 23.92 -22.44
C LEU A 522 19.26 22.80 -23.26
N ARG A 523 18.55 23.15 -24.34
CA ARG A 523 17.91 22.19 -25.22
C ARG A 523 18.94 21.36 -25.98
N GLU A 524 19.95 21.99 -26.57
CA GLU A 524 21.03 21.28 -27.26
C GLU A 524 21.74 20.31 -26.31
N GLN A 525 21.98 20.72 -25.05
CA GLN A 525 22.55 19.86 -24.03
C GLN A 525 21.61 18.70 -23.64
N ALA A 526 20.31 18.97 -23.47
CA ALA A 526 19.30 17.97 -23.14
C ALA A 526 19.09 16.95 -24.27
N GLU A 527 19.11 17.39 -25.54
CA GLU A 527 19.00 16.52 -26.70
C GLU A 527 20.21 15.58 -26.80
N ARG A 528 21.45 16.10 -26.61
CA ARG A 528 22.65 15.25 -26.51
C ARG A 528 22.57 14.23 -25.37
N GLN A 529 22.05 14.62 -24.20
CA GLN A 529 21.85 13.69 -23.09
C GLN A 529 20.77 12.65 -23.38
N ALA A 530 19.65 13.06 -24.00
CA ALA A 530 18.56 12.18 -24.37
C ALA A 530 19.01 11.13 -25.40
N GLU A 531 19.84 11.49 -26.37
CA GLU A 531 20.42 10.54 -27.32
C GLU A 531 21.28 9.47 -26.62
N VAL A 532 22.14 9.88 -25.68
CA VAL A 532 22.97 8.95 -24.90
C VAL A 532 22.10 8.02 -24.03
N ILE A 533 21.10 8.57 -23.33
CA ILE A 533 20.16 7.80 -22.51
C ILE A 533 19.34 6.85 -23.39
N GLN A 534 18.89 7.28 -24.57
CA GLN A 534 18.12 6.46 -25.49
C GLN A 534 18.97 5.32 -26.06
N GLN A 535 20.24 5.57 -26.39
CA GLN A 535 21.19 4.50 -26.76
C GLN A 535 21.39 3.50 -25.62
N GLN A 536 21.57 3.96 -24.39
CA GLN A 536 21.66 3.09 -23.22
C GLN A 536 20.36 2.30 -22.98
N ALA A 537 19.20 2.93 -23.10
CA ALA A 537 17.89 2.31 -22.92
C ALA A 537 17.60 1.26 -24.00
N ASN A 538 17.98 1.52 -25.27
CA ASN A 538 17.85 0.56 -26.35
C ASN A 538 18.78 -0.65 -26.16
N ARG A 539 20.02 -0.43 -25.68
CA ARG A 539 20.93 -1.52 -25.28
C ARG A 539 20.35 -2.35 -24.14
N LEU A 540 19.83 -1.71 -23.08
CA LEU A 540 19.20 -2.40 -21.96
C LEU A 540 17.95 -3.19 -22.39
N ARG A 541 17.12 -2.61 -23.27
CA ARG A 541 15.89 -3.25 -23.76
C ARG A 541 16.21 -4.51 -24.58
N ALA A 542 17.24 -4.49 -25.41
CA ALA A 542 17.71 -5.68 -26.13
C ALA A 542 18.16 -6.80 -25.16
N VAL A 543 18.87 -6.44 -24.08
CA VAL A 543 19.27 -7.38 -23.01
C VAL A 543 18.07 -7.93 -22.24
N LEU A 544 17.08 -7.09 -21.92
CA LEU A 544 15.88 -7.50 -21.18
C LEU A 544 14.91 -8.35 -22.03
N GLU A 545 14.77 -8.07 -23.33
CA GLU A 545 13.96 -8.89 -24.24
C GLU A 545 14.57 -10.29 -24.44
N LEU A 546 15.89 -10.42 -24.39
CA LEU A 546 16.60 -11.70 -24.37
C LEU A 546 16.38 -12.46 -23.03
N SER A 547 16.36 -11.74 -21.90
CA SER A 547 16.14 -12.34 -20.57
C SER A 547 14.69 -12.82 -20.33
N ASN A 548 13.68 -12.16 -20.91
CA ASN A 548 12.26 -12.43 -20.65
C ASN A 548 11.64 -13.57 -21.48
N GLN A 549 12.40 -14.19 -22.39
CA GLN A 549 11.89 -15.28 -23.24
C GLN A 549 12.17 -16.68 -22.67
N TYR A 550 12.98 -16.79 -21.62
CA TYR A 550 13.26 -18.08 -20.99
C TYR A 550 12.22 -18.41 -19.94
N ARG A 551 11.30 -19.31 -20.30
CA ARG A 551 10.46 -20.01 -19.34
C ARG A 551 11.26 -21.17 -18.75
N ALA A 552 11.04 -21.47 -17.47
CA ALA A 552 11.72 -22.55 -16.75
C ALA A 552 11.39 -23.97 -17.26
N ASP A 553 10.55 -24.11 -18.27
CA ASP A 553 10.13 -25.38 -18.88
C ASP A 553 11.00 -25.82 -20.08
N ILE A 554 11.83 -24.93 -20.64
CA ILE A 554 12.71 -25.26 -21.77
C ILE A 554 13.95 -26.01 -21.26
N PRO A 555 14.31 -27.18 -21.84
CA PRO A 555 15.54 -27.89 -21.49
C PRO A 555 16.79 -27.03 -21.67
N MET A 556 17.73 -27.11 -20.73
CA MET A 556 18.96 -26.29 -20.73
C MET A 556 19.72 -26.36 -22.07
N ALA A 557 19.89 -27.55 -22.64
CA ALA A 557 20.57 -27.72 -23.93
C ALA A 557 19.87 -26.96 -25.07
N GLU A 558 18.53 -26.94 -25.10
CA GLU A 558 17.77 -26.21 -26.12
C GLU A 558 17.88 -24.69 -25.93
N ALA A 559 17.89 -24.22 -24.68
CA ALA A 559 18.09 -22.81 -24.37
C ALA A 559 19.50 -22.34 -24.79
N LEU A 560 20.53 -23.15 -24.51
CA LEU A 560 21.92 -22.87 -24.92
C LEU A 560 22.10 -22.93 -26.44
N GLN A 561 21.42 -23.86 -27.12
CA GLN A 561 21.39 -23.92 -28.59
C GLN A 561 20.83 -22.62 -29.20
N ARG A 562 19.72 -22.10 -28.66
CA ARG A 562 19.12 -20.83 -29.11
C ARG A 562 20.03 -19.63 -28.88
N ILE A 563 20.82 -19.63 -27.81
CA ILE A 563 21.84 -18.59 -27.55
C ILE A 563 22.90 -18.60 -28.66
N LEU A 564 23.42 -19.79 -29.02
CA LEU A 564 24.40 -19.90 -30.11
C LEU A 564 23.82 -19.56 -31.48
N GLU A 565 22.56 -19.91 -31.77
CA GLU A 565 21.90 -19.53 -33.02
C GLU A 565 21.78 -18.01 -33.16
N ARG A 566 21.51 -17.29 -32.06
CA ARG A 566 21.50 -15.82 -32.07
C ARG A 566 22.90 -15.23 -32.18
N LEU A 567 23.90 -15.85 -31.55
CA LEU A 567 25.29 -15.45 -31.73
C LEU A 567 25.71 -15.57 -33.21
N ARG A 568 25.25 -16.61 -33.93
CA ARG A 568 25.44 -16.73 -35.38
C ARG A 568 24.75 -15.60 -36.15
N ASP A 569 23.49 -15.33 -35.85
CA ASP A 569 22.67 -14.40 -36.64
C ASP A 569 23.02 -12.93 -36.40
N THR A 570 23.48 -12.59 -35.20
CA THR A 570 23.70 -11.19 -34.77
C THR A 570 25.12 -10.89 -34.31
N GLY A 571 25.86 -11.90 -33.85
CA GLY A 571 27.19 -11.76 -33.26
C GLY A 571 28.36 -11.86 -34.23
N GLY A 572 28.12 -12.09 -35.52
CA GLY A 572 29.19 -12.16 -36.52
C GLY A 572 30.07 -13.40 -36.44
N PHE A 573 29.68 -14.42 -35.66
CA PHE A 573 30.39 -15.69 -35.52
C PHE A 573 29.57 -16.84 -36.13
N PRO A 574 29.77 -17.16 -37.42
CA PRO A 574 29.02 -18.20 -38.10
C PRO A 574 29.26 -19.60 -37.52
N VAL A 575 30.42 -19.85 -36.89
CA VAL A 575 30.78 -21.12 -36.27
C VAL A 575 31.01 -20.88 -34.78
N ALA A 576 30.22 -21.53 -33.94
CA ALA A 576 30.38 -21.41 -32.50
C ALA A 576 29.88 -22.66 -31.79
N TRP A 577 30.44 -22.94 -30.63
CA TRP A 577 30.06 -24.07 -29.79
C TRP A 577 30.27 -23.76 -28.32
N LEU A 578 29.47 -24.40 -27.48
CA LEU A 578 29.39 -24.14 -26.06
C LEU A 578 29.67 -25.42 -25.28
N ILE A 579 30.58 -25.29 -24.34
CA ILE A 579 31.11 -26.38 -23.52
C ILE A 579 30.78 -26.06 -22.07
N LEU A 580 30.15 -27.00 -21.36
CA LEU A 580 29.97 -26.89 -19.91
C LEU A 580 31.18 -27.46 -19.19
N ALA A 581 31.50 -26.87 -18.05
CA ALA A 581 32.55 -27.31 -17.15
C ALA A 581 31.94 -27.79 -15.83
N ASP A 582 32.39 -28.96 -15.40
CA ASP A 582 32.25 -29.43 -14.02
C ASP A 582 33.63 -29.35 -13.35
N GLU A 583 33.80 -28.31 -12.53
CA GLU A 583 35.05 -28.02 -11.83
C GLU A 583 35.35 -29.07 -10.73
N GLU A 584 34.34 -29.71 -10.15
CA GLU A 584 34.53 -30.74 -9.11
C GLU A 584 34.99 -32.07 -9.72
N ALA A 585 34.48 -32.41 -10.91
CA ALA A 585 34.80 -33.65 -11.61
C ALA A 585 36.01 -33.54 -12.57
N ASP A 586 36.61 -32.35 -12.71
CA ASP A 586 37.58 -32.01 -13.78
C ASP A 586 37.08 -32.49 -15.15
N HIS A 587 35.82 -32.18 -15.47
CA HIS A 587 35.16 -32.68 -16.66
C HIS A 587 34.58 -31.54 -17.49
N ILE A 588 34.65 -31.66 -18.82
CA ILE A 588 34.02 -30.73 -19.75
C ILE A 588 33.21 -31.50 -20.80
N GLU A 589 32.05 -30.95 -21.18
CA GLU A 589 31.14 -31.56 -22.14
C GLU A 589 30.58 -30.53 -23.13
N PRO A 590 30.70 -30.75 -24.45
CA PRO A 590 30.04 -29.90 -25.45
C PRO A 590 28.53 -30.16 -25.47
N VAL A 591 27.75 -29.12 -25.22
CA VAL A 591 26.28 -29.21 -25.05
C VAL A 591 25.47 -28.51 -26.15
N ALA A 592 26.09 -27.60 -26.91
CA ALA A 592 25.44 -26.89 -28.01
C ALA A 592 26.47 -26.48 -29.07
N TRP A 593 26.09 -26.46 -30.35
CA TRP A 593 26.97 -26.06 -31.46
C TRP A 593 26.19 -25.58 -32.67
N VAL A 594 26.80 -24.69 -33.46
CA VAL A 594 26.24 -24.11 -34.68
C VAL A 594 27.28 -24.14 -35.79
N ASN A 595 26.91 -24.71 -36.95
CA ASN A 595 27.77 -24.89 -38.12
C ASN A 595 29.09 -25.63 -37.84
N VAL A 596 29.12 -26.48 -36.81
CA VAL A 596 30.21 -27.41 -36.51
C VAL A 596 29.79 -28.82 -36.98
N PRO A 597 30.63 -29.55 -37.76
CA PRO A 597 30.32 -30.92 -38.17
C PRO A 597 30.19 -31.90 -36.99
N ASP A 598 29.18 -32.78 -37.01
CA ASP A 598 28.92 -33.72 -35.90
C ASP A 598 30.09 -34.70 -35.66
N ASP A 599 30.80 -35.10 -36.71
CA ASP A 599 32.00 -35.94 -36.61
C ASP A 599 33.16 -35.20 -35.92
N PHE A 600 33.25 -33.88 -36.10
CA PHE A 600 34.20 -33.03 -35.38
C PHE A 600 33.82 -32.93 -33.90
N VAL A 601 32.54 -32.72 -33.57
CA VAL A 601 32.06 -32.68 -32.18
C VAL A 601 32.34 -34.01 -31.47
N ALA A 602 32.10 -35.14 -32.12
CA ALA A 602 32.36 -36.47 -31.56
C ALA A 602 33.85 -36.70 -31.27
N ARG A 603 34.74 -36.39 -32.24
CA ARG A 603 36.20 -36.48 -32.04
C ARG A 603 36.69 -35.56 -30.93
N ARG A 604 36.16 -34.34 -30.87
CA ARG A 604 36.58 -33.32 -29.91
C ARG A 604 36.06 -33.60 -28.49
N ARG A 605 34.88 -34.21 -28.37
CA ARG A 605 34.35 -34.77 -27.11
C ARG A 605 35.24 -35.88 -26.54
N GLU A 606 35.88 -36.68 -27.40
CA GLU A 606 36.85 -37.69 -26.93
C GLU A 606 38.19 -37.08 -26.52
N ALA A 607 38.66 -36.04 -27.23
CA ALA A 607 39.96 -35.40 -27.00
C ALA A 607 39.97 -34.42 -25.81
N LEU A 608 38.87 -33.71 -25.55
CA LEU A 608 38.75 -32.68 -24.52
C LEU A 608 37.88 -33.19 -23.37
N ARG A 609 38.47 -33.94 -22.43
CA ARG A 609 37.77 -34.49 -21.25
C ARG A 609 38.05 -33.79 -19.93
N SER A 610 39.12 -32.98 -19.85
CA SER A 610 39.61 -32.33 -18.63
C SER A 610 39.65 -30.81 -18.79
N LEU A 611 39.27 -30.11 -17.72
CA LEU A 611 39.28 -28.65 -17.62
C LEU A 611 40.71 -28.10 -17.71
N GLY A 612 41.71 -28.89 -17.27
CA GLY A 612 43.13 -28.54 -17.30
C GLY A 612 43.67 -28.23 -18.70
N THR A 613 42.99 -28.67 -19.76
CA THR A 613 43.35 -28.30 -21.15
C THR A 613 43.00 -26.85 -21.46
N TYR A 614 41.82 -26.37 -21.06
CA TYR A 614 41.42 -24.97 -21.27
C TYR A 614 42.14 -24.01 -20.33
N GLN A 615 42.49 -24.41 -19.11
CA GLN A 615 43.29 -23.59 -18.20
C GLN A 615 44.64 -23.14 -18.80
N ARG A 616 45.24 -23.97 -19.67
CA ARG A 616 46.49 -23.61 -20.39
C ARG A 616 46.29 -22.54 -21.47
N TRP A 617 45.05 -22.30 -21.89
CA TRP A 617 44.67 -21.33 -22.93
C TRP A 617 44.15 -20.02 -22.34
N LEU A 618 43.66 -20.04 -21.10
CA LEU A 618 43.20 -18.86 -20.35
C LEU A 618 44.36 -18.11 -19.68
N GLN A 619 45.45 -17.88 -20.41
CA GLN A 619 46.61 -17.14 -19.90
C GLN A 619 46.43 -15.63 -20.12
N PRO A 620 46.90 -14.76 -19.20
CA PRO A 620 46.76 -13.31 -19.33
C PRO A 620 47.30 -12.73 -20.65
N GLN A 621 48.31 -13.38 -21.25
CA GLN A 621 48.90 -12.97 -22.53
C GLN A 621 47.97 -13.13 -23.74
N PHE A 622 46.90 -13.93 -23.62
CA PHE A 622 45.89 -14.13 -24.66
C PHE A 622 44.61 -13.34 -24.38
N GLN A 623 44.55 -12.62 -23.26
CA GLN A 623 43.34 -11.96 -22.79
C GLN A 623 43.12 -10.62 -23.52
N ILE A 624 41.91 -10.45 -24.08
CA ILE A 624 41.41 -9.20 -24.66
C ILE A 624 40.05 -8.93 -24.02
N GLY A 625 40.00 -8.00 -23.07
CA GLY A 625 38.79 -7.81 -22.25
C GLY A 625 38.53 -9.01 -21.34
N ASN A 626 37.34 -9.59 -21.39
CA ASN A 626 37.00 -10.84 -20.69
C ASN A 626 37.07 -12.08 -21.60
N VAL A 627 37.53 -11.92 -22.84
CA VAL A 627 37.66 -12.98 -23.85
C VAL A 627 39.14 -13.32 -24.05
N TYR A 628 39.43 -14.52 -24.53
CA TYR A 628 40.78 -14.99 -24.82
C TYR A 628 40.93 -15.32 -26.31
N LEU A 629 41.89 -14.68 -26.97
CA LEU A 629 42.26 -14.97 -28.35
C LEU A 629 43.55 -15.79 -28.36
N VAL A 630 43.42 -17.08 -28.66
CA VAL A 630 44.55 -18.02 -28.70
C VAL A 630 45.01 -18.20 -30.15
N PRO A 631 46.24 -17.79 -30.50
CA PRO A 631 46.72 -17.90 -31.86
C PRO A 631 46.93 -19.35 -32.30
N HIS A 632 46.64 -19.66 -33.56
CA HIS A 632 46.83 -20.97 -34.19
C HIS A 632 48.25 -21.55 -33.97
N VAL A 633 49.31 -20.72 -34.01
CA VAL A 633 50.70 -21.15 -33.76
C VAL A 633 50.88 -21.78 -32.37
N TYR A 634 50.21 -21.21 -31.37
CA TYR A 634 50.26 -21.73 -30.00
C TYR A 634 49.49 -23.04 -29.88
N LEU A 635 48.29 -23.13 -30.48
CA LEU A 635 47.51 -24.37 -30.47
C LEU A 635 48.21 -25.51 -31.21
N MET A 636 48.86 -25.25 -32.35
CA MET A 636 49.61 -26.27 -33.09
C MET A 636 50.78 -26.85 -32.29
N THR A 637 51.37 -26.07 -31.38
CA THR A 637 52.54 -26.49 -30.59
C THR A 637 52.17 -27.09 -29.23
N HIS A 638 51.09 -26.62 -28.61
CA HIS A 638 50.76 -26.96 -27.21
C HIS A 638 49.48 -27.80 -27.06
N ALA A 639 48.72 -28.00 -28.14
CA ALA A 639 47.51 -28.83 -28.17
C ALA A 639 47.33 -29.56 -29.53
N PRO A 640 48.31 -30.36 -29.97
CA PRO A 640 48.25 -31.07 -31.25
C PRO A 640 47.10 -32.08 -31.35
N GLU A 641 46.57 -32.56 -30.22
CA GLU A 641 45.37 -33.40 -30.15
C GLU A 641 44.08 -32.70 -30.63
N VAL A 642 44.08 -31.37 -30.72
CA VAL A 642 42.96 -30.54 -31.19
C VAL A 642 43.11 -30.18 -32.68
N HIS A 643 44.20 -30.61 -33.31
CA HIS A 643 44.53 -30.28 -34.69
C HIS A 643 43.57 -30.95 -35.68
N VAL A 644 42.91 -30.13 -36.49
CA VAL A 644 42.28 -30.57 -37.73
C VAL A 644 43.14 -30.06 -38.88
N PRO A 645 43.50 -30.91 -39.86
CA PRO A 645 44.33 -30.49 -40.98
C PRO A 645 43.53 -29.53 -41.86
N VAL A 646 43.71 -28.22 -41.67
CA VAL A 646 43.11 -27.17 -42.50
C VAL A 646 44.16 -26.60 -43.46
N GLN A 647 43.72 -26.25 -44.68
CA GLN A 647 44.52 -25.74 -45.79
C GLN A 647 45.19 -24.39 -45.49
N LYS A 648 46.30 -24.12 -46.21
CA LYS A 648 47.10 -22.89 -46.34
C LYS A 648 46.73 -21.71 -45.41
N GLU A 649 47.73 -21.26 -44.64
CA GLU A 649 47.73 -19.98 -43.90
C GLU A 649 47.17 -18.83 -44.76
N HIS A 650 46.30 -18.01 -44.15
CA HIS A 650 45.76 -16.82 -44.77
C HIS A 650 46.79 -15.68 -44.75
N ALA A 651 46.57 -14.64 -45.57
CA ALA A 651 47.47 -13.49 -45.60
C ALA A 651 47.61 -12.81 -44.21
N PRO A 652 48.76 -12.20 -43.89
CA PRO A 652 48.96 -11.50 -42.62
C PRO A 652 47.89 -10.43 -42.38
N GLY A 653 47.25 -10.43 -41.21
CA GLY A 653 46.18 -9.51 -40.82
C GLY A 653 44.76 -10.07 -40.96
N LEU A 654 44.58 -11.23 -41.61
CA LEU A 654 43.32 -11.98 -41.62
C LEU A 654 43.30 -13.05 -40.52
N TRP A 655 42.08 -13.45 -40.12
CA TRP A 655 41.84 -14.55 -39.18
C TRP A 655 42.46 -15.84 -39.70
N GLN A 656 43.30 -16.48 -38.89
CA GLN A 656 44.01 -17.67 -39.32
C GLN A 656 43.18 -18.92 -39.04
N PRO A 657 43.26 -19.96 -39.90
CA PRO A 657 42.69 -21.26 -39.58
C PRO A 657 43.27 -21.76 -38.24
N MET A 658 42.40 -22.18 -37.32
CA MET A 658 42.72 -22.56 -35.94
C MET A 658 43.05 -21.42 -34.96
N ASP A 659 42.88 -20.14 -35.29
CA ASP A 659 42.75 -19.14 -34.23
C ASP A 659 41.46 -19.45 -33.44
N ALA A 660 41.54 -19.44 -32.11
CA ALA A 660 40.41 -19.75 -31.24
C ALA A 660 40.04 -18.53 -30.40
N LEU A 661 38.78 -18.11 -30.46
CA LEU A 661 38.23 -17.08 -29.58
C LEU A 661 37.38 -17.73 -28.50
N ILE A 662 37.81 -17.60 -27.25
CA ILE A 662 37.22 -18.29 -26.11
C ILE A 662 36.67 -17.26 -25.14
N ALA A 663 35.35 -17.27 -24.95
CA ALA A 663 34.67 -16.50 -23.92
C ALA A 663 34.29 -17.42 -22.75
N PRO A 664 34.91 -17.27 -21.57
CA PRO A 664 34.54 -18.06 -20.40
C PRO A 664 33.17 -17.62 -19.85
N ILE A 665 32.41 -18.62 -19.39
CA ILE A 665 31.08 -18.44 -18.80
C ILE A 665 31.24 -18.43 -17.29
N TRP A 666 31.15 -17.25 -16.68
CA TRP A 666 31.31 -17.08 -15.24
C TRP A 666 29.97 -16.84 -14.54
N ALA A 667 29.78 -17.45 -13.38
CA ALA A 667 28.72 -17.08 -12.44
C ALA A 667 29.27 -17.02 -11.01
N ARG A 668 29.19 -15.86 -10.35
CA ARG A 668 29.64 -15.68 -8.95
C ARG A 668 31.06 -16.20 -8.68
N ASN A 669 32.00 -15.92 -9.59
CA ASN A 669 33.39 -16.41 -9.61
C ASN A 669 33.57 -17.92 -9.85
N LEU A 670 32.51 -18.67 -10.17
CA LEU A 670 32.60 -20.07 -10.61
C LEU A 670 32.63 -20.15 -12.14
N LEU A 671 33.54 -20.95 -12.69
CA LEU A 671 33.62 -21.20 -14.13
C LEU A 671 32.60 -22.27 -14.52
N LEU A 672 31.54 -21.88 -15.22
CA LEU A 672 30.48 -22.79 -15.64
C LEU A 672 30.75 -23.45 -17.00
N GLY A 673 31.67 -22.89 -17.80
CA GLY A 673 31.95 -23.38 -19.14
C GLY A 673 32.60 -22.33 -20.04
N PHE A 674 32.54 -22.57 -21.35
CA PHE A 674 33.15 -21.74 -22.39
C PHE A 674 32.24 -21.65 -23.62
N ILE A 675 32.26 -20.48 -24.27
CA ILE A 675 31.83 -20.33 -25.67
C ILE A 675 33.09 -20.18 -26.50
N GLU A 676 33.28 -21.07 -27.46
CA GLU A 676 34.34 -20.97 -28.46
C GLU A 676 33.69 -20.54 -29.77
N ALA A 677 34.11 -19.38 -30.28
CA ALA A 677 33.56 -18.73 -31.45
C ALA A 677 34.64 -18.63 -32.53
N ASP A 678 34.55 -19.48 -33.53
CA ASP A 678 35.58 -19.63 -34.54
C ASP A 678 35.13 -18.96 -35.84
N VAL A 679 36.10 -18.51 -36.64
CA VAL A 679 35.88 -17.99 -38.01
C VAL A 679 34.91 -16.80 -38.04
N PRO A 680 35.36 -15.58 -37.71
CA PRO A 680 34.51 -14.39 -37.80
C PRO A 680 34.00 -14.19 -39.24
N ALA A 681 32.77 -13.70 -39.38
CA ALA A 681 32.12 -13.49 -40.68
C ALA A 681 32.88 -12.50 -41.59
N SER A 682 33.58 -11.53 -40.99
CA SER A 682 34.45 -10.57 -41.69
C SER A 682 35.75 -11.19 -42.21
N GLN A 683 36.14 -12.37 -41.72
CA GLN A 683 37.47 -12.98 -41.90
C GLN A 683 38.64 -12.12 -41.36
N GLU A 684 38.34 -11.03 -40.68
CA GLU A 684 39.29 -10.15 -39.99
C GLU A 684 39.22 -10.39 -38.47
N PRO A 685 40.28 -10.05 -37.71
CA PRO A 685 40.20 -10.05 -36.26
C PRO A 685 39.00 -9.23 -35.75
N PRO A 686 38.19 -9.78 -34.83
CA PRO A 686 36.98 -9.13 -34.36
C PRO A 686 37.29 -7.79 -33.69
N ASP A 687 36.48 -6.78 -34.02
CA ASP A 687 36.60 -5.46 -33.41
C ASP A 687 36.12 -5.49 -31.94
N PRO A 688 36.41 -4.45 -31.14
CA PRO A 688 36.00 -4.41 -29.73
C PRO A 688 34.48 -4.57 -29.52
N ALA A 689 33.66 -4.11 -30.47
CA ALA A 689 32.21 -4.25 -30.40
C ALA A 689 31.75 -5.70 -30.57
N THR A 690 32.42 -6.46 -31.45
CA THR A 690 32.16 -7.89 -31.69
C THR A 690 32.60 -8.73 -30.48
N LEU A 691 33.73 -8.38 -29.85
CA LEU A 691 34.18 -9.00 -28.60
C LEU A 691 33.19 -8.76 -27.45
N GLU A 692 32.72 -7.52 -27.27
CA GLU A 692 31.70 -7.17 -26.26
C GLU A 692 30.41 -7.96 -26.48
N MET A 693 30.03 -8.22 -27.73
CA MET A 693 28.85 -9.02 -28.05
C MET A 693 29.02 -10.49 -27.61
N LEU A 694 30.19 -11.10 -27.82
CA LEU A 694 30.48 -12.45 -27.35
C LEU A 694 30.42 -12.56 -25.81
N GLU A 695 30.91 -11.54 -25.10
CA GLU A 695 30.79 -11.46 -23.63
C GLU A 695 29.32 -11.39 -23.17
N ILE A 696 28.47 -10.64 -23.88
CA ILE A 696 27.03 -10.57 -23.59
C ILE A 696 26.38 -11.95 -23.73
N PHE A 697 26.73 -12.71 -24.77
CA PHE A 697 26.19 -14.07 -24.96
C PHE A 697 26.73 -15.06 -23.91
N ALA A 698 27.99 -14.95 -23.51
CA ALA A 698 28.56 -15.76 -22.42
C ALA A 698 27.85 -15.50 -21.09
N ASN A 699 27.55 -14.23 -20.77
CA ASN A 699 26.79 -13.87 -19.58
C ASN A 699 25.33 -14.38 -19.63
N GLN A 700 24.70 -14.41 -20.80
CA GLN A 700 23.37 -15.00 -20.96
C GLN A 700 23.40 -16.52 -20.77
N ALA A 701 24.41 -17.19 -21.31
CA ALA A 701 24.58 -18.63 -21.09
C ALA A 701 24.78 -18.93 -19.59
N ALA A 702 25.56 -18.11 -18.88
CA ALA A 702 25.73 -18.24 -17.43
C ALA A 702 24.40 -18.18 -16.69
N ALA A 703 23.55 -17.21 -17.03
CA ALA A 703 22.22 -17.07 -16.43
C ALA A 703 21.31 -18.28 -16.72
N VAL A 704 21.34 -18.83 -17.94
CA VAL A 704 20.57 -20.04 -18.30
C VAL A 704 21.04 -21.25 -17.51
N ILE A 705 22.36 -21.44 -17.39
CA ILE A 705 22.95 -22.58 -16.66
C ILE A 705 22.64 -22.48 -15.16
N GLU A 706 22.80 -21.29 -14.55
CA GLU A 706 22.50 -21.08 -13.13
C GLU A 706 21.01 -21.33 -12.85
N ASN A 707 20.11 -20.82 -13.70
CA ASN A 707 18.67 -21.03 -13.57
C ASN A 707 18.29 -22.51 -13.74
N ALA A 708 18.86 -23.22 -14.71
CA ALA A 708 18.61 -24.64 -14.90
C ALA A 708 19.07 -25.48 -13.69
N ARG A 709 20.27 -25.21 -13.18
CA ARG A 709 20.81 -25.88 -11.99
C ARG A 709 19.95 -25.63 -10.75
N LEU A 710 19.53 -24.38 -10.54
CA LEU A 710 18.63 -24.02 -9.43
C LEU A 710 17.25 -24.69 -9.58
N TYR A 711 16.73 -24.76 -10.80
CA TYR A 711 15.44 -25.39 -11.08
C TYR A 711 15.49 -26.90 -10.83
N GLU A 712 16.53 -27.59 -11.27
CA GLU A 712 16.71 -29.03 -11.00
C GLU A 712 16.86 -29.31 -9.50
N GLN A 713 17.65 -28.50 -8.78
CA GLN A 713 17.77 -28.59 -7.32
C GLN A 713 16.42 -28.40 -6.63
N ALA A 714 15.65 -27.39 -7.05
CA ALA A 714 14.32 -27.13 -6.52
C ALA A 714 13.36 -28.30 -6.81
N ARG A 715 13.40 -28.87 -8.02
CA ARG A 715 12.58 -30.01 -8.43
C ARG A 715 12.92 -31.28 -7.66
N HIS A 716 14.21 -31.58 -7.47
CA HIS A 716 14.66 -32.69 -6.65
C HIS A 716 14.19 -32.54 -5.20
N ARG A 717 14.29 -31.32 -4.64
CA ARG A 717 13.85 -31.04 -3.28
C ARG A 717 12.34 -31.14 -3.11
N LEU A 718 11.56 -30.69 -4.11
CA LEU A 718 10.11 -30.84 -4.13
C LEU A 718 9.71 -32.33 -4.18
N ALA A 719 10.35 -33.13 -5.04
CA ALA A 719 10.07 -34.56 -5.12
C ALA A 719 10.37 -35.29 -3.79
N GLN A 720 11.46 -34.93 -3.11
CA GLN A 720 11.79 -35.44 -1.77
C GLN A 720 10.73 -35.06 -0.74
N LEU A 721 10.27 -33.80 -0.72
CA LEU A 721 9.23 -33.33 0.19
C LEU A 721 7.87 -33.99 -0.08
N GLU A 722 7.51 -34.21 -1.34
CA GLU A 722 6.26 -34.87 -1.73
C GLU A 722 6.23 -36.33 -1.25
N ALA A 723 7.34 -37.06 -1.44
CA ALA A 723 7.48 -38.43 -0.96
C ALA A 723 7.40 -38.52 0.58
N LEU A 724 8.07 -37.61 1.28
CA LEU A 724 7.99 -37.50 2.75
C LEU A 724 6.58 -37.16 3.22
N ARG A 725 5.89 -36.22 2.56
CA ARG A 725 4.53 -35.79 2.89
C ARG A 725 3.52 -36.93 2.69
N GLN A 726 3.63 -37.66 1.59
CA GLN A 726 2.73 -38.77 1.30
C GLN A 726 2.93 -39.92 2.30
N GLY A 727 4.18 -40.25 2.64
CA GLY A 727 4.48 -41.21 3.71
C GLY A 727 3.91 -40.80 5.07
N ALA A 728 3.99 -39.51 5.42
CA ALA A 728 3.44 -38.97 6.66
C ALA A 728 1.94 -39.19 6.81
N LEU A 729 1.18 -38.95 5.73
CA LEU A 729 -0.27 -39.10 5.71
C LEU A 729 -0.72 -40.55 5.89
N GLU A 730 -0.01 -41.48 5.25
CA GLU A 730 -0.30 -42.92 5.37
C GLU A 730 0.03 -43.45 6.77
N ILE A 731 1.12 -42.99 7.38
CA ILE A 731 1.53 -43.33 8.75
C ILE A 731 0.51 -42.77 9.76
N ALA A 732 0.08 -41.52 9.59
CA ALA A 732 -0.90 -40.89 10.47
C ALA A 732 -2.30 -41.53 10.43
N ALA A 733 -2.64 -42.24 9.34
CA ALA A 733 -3.93 -42.91 9.19
C ALA A 733 -4.03 -44.25 9.98
N GLN A 734 -2.92 -44.79 10.49
CA GLN A 734 -2.91 -46.06 11.22
C GLN A 734 -3.14 -45.86 12.71
N LEU A 735 -4.24 -46.42 13.22
CA LEU A 735 -4.64 -46.34 14.63
C LEU A 735 -4.19 -47.56 15.45
N GLU A 736 -3.75 -48.63 14.79
CA GLU A 736 -3.29 -49.87 15.43
C GLU A 736 -1.77 -49.91 15.46
N LEU A 737 -1.20 -50.01 16.68
CA LEU A 737 0.25 -49.89 16.90
C LEU A 737 1.06 -50.91 16.10
N GLU A 738 0.61 -52.17 16.04
CA GLU A 738 1.34 -53.22 15.34
C GLU A 738 1.33 -53.02 13.81
N ALA A 739 0.18 -52.62 13.26
CA ALA A 739 0.04 -52.29 11.84
C ALA A 739 0.87 -51.04 11.46
N LEU A 740 0.87 -50.02 12.33
CA LEU A 740 1.68 -48.82 12.20
C LEU A 740 3.17 -49.15 12.12
N LEU A 741 3.71 -49.90 13.09
CA LEU A 741 5.13 -50.25 13.16
C LEU A 741 5.58 -51.07 11.94
N ARG A 742 4.75 -52.04 11.51
CA ARG A 742 4.98 -52.82 10.28
C ARG A 742 4.97 -51.97 9.00
N SER A 743 4.36 -50.79 9.05
CA SER A 743 4.30 -49.86 7.90
C SER A 743 5.45 -48.85 7.88
N VAL A 744 6.00 -48.47 9.04
CA VAL A 744 7.09 -47.47 9.15
C VAL A 744 8.43 -48.06 8.72
N VAL A 745 8.74 -49.29 9.14
CA VAL A 745 10.04 -49.92 8.88
C VAL A 745 10.34 -50.13 7.39
N PRO A 746 9.44 -50.70 6.55
CA PRO A 746 9.70 -50.84 5.12
C PRO A 746 9.97 -49.50 4.42
N ARG A 747 9.27 -48.43 4.83
CA ARG A 747 9.45 -47.09 4.29
C ARG A 747 10.80 -46.49 4.68
N ALA A 748 11.24 -46.69 5.92
CA ALA A 748 12.57 -46.29 6.36
C ALA A 748 13.67 -46.97 5.54
N VAL A 749 13.52 -48.27 5.28
CA VAL A 749 14.45 -49.05 4.45
C VAL A 749 14.45 -48.54 3.00
N GLN A 750 13.26 -48.29 2.42
CA GLN A 750 13.15 -47.77 1.06
C GLN A 750 13.71 -46.35 0.91
N LEU A 751 13.42 -45.46 1.88
CA LEU A 751 13.85 -44.06 1.87
C LEU A 751 15.39 -43.94 1.84
N LEU A 752 16.06 -44.80 2.59
CA LEU A 752 17.52 -44.80 2.71
C LEU A 752 18.22 -45.80 1.77
N GLN A 753 17.46 -46.54 0.95
CA GLN A 753 17.96 -47.65 0.12
C GLN A 753 18.77 -48.66 0.94
N GLY A 754 18.29 -48.99 2.15
CA GLY A 754 18.88 -49.97 3.04
C GLY A 754 18.53 -51.41 2.65
N ALA A 755 19.20 -52.38 3.28
CA ALA A 755 18.93 -53.81 3.11
C ALA A 755 17.91 -54.33 4.13
N SER A 756 17.95 -53.83 5.36
CA SER A 756 17.04 -54.18 6.44
C SER A 756 16.84 -53.02 7.42
N GLY A 757 15.87 -53.14 8.31
CA GLY A 757 15.51 -52.08 9.25
C GLY A 757 14.71 -52.61 10.43
N GLY A 758 14.62 -51.81 11.50
CA GLY A 758 13.81 -52.15 12.66
C GLY A 758 13.55 -51.01 13.63
N ILE A 759 12.51 -51.20 14.45
CA ILE A 759 12.12 -50.30 15.53
C ILE A 759 12.23 -51.01 16.86
N HIS A 760 12.93 -50.37 17.81
CA HIS A 760 12.83 -50.71 19.22
C HIS A 760 11.90 -49.72 19.91
N LEU A 761 10.95 -50.21 20.70
CA LEU A 761 10.11 -49.35 21.55
C LEU A 761 10.58 -49.42 23.01
N TYR A 762 10.52 -48.29 23.70
CA TYR A 762 10.84 -48.21 25.11
C TYR A 762 9.74 -48.86 25.97
N ARG A 763 10.14 -49.75 26.88
CA ARG A 763 9.27 -50.40 27.87
C ARG A 763 9.59 -49.87 29.27
N PRO A 764 8.79 -48.93 29.81
CA PRO A 764 9.08 -48.30 31.10
C PRO A 764 9.13 -49.27 32.29
N GLU A 765 8.34 -50.34 32.26
CA GLU A 765 8.23 -51.31 33.37
C GLU A 765 9.52 -52.11 33.60
N GLN A 766 10.29 -52.34 32.54
CA GLN A 766 11.51 -53.15 32.56
C GLN A 766 12.78 -52.31 32.34
N ASP A 767 12.61 -51.01 32.04
CA ASP A 767 13.66 -50.07 31.64
C ASP A 767 14.59 -50.60 30.53
N VAL A 768 13.97 -51.17 29.49
CA VAL A 768 14.66 -51.68 28.30
C VAL A 768 13.98 -51.17 27.03
N ILE A 769 14.72 -51.19 25.92
CA ILE A 769 14.12 -51.06 24.59
C ILE A 769 13.90 -52.46 24.00
N GLU A 770 12.70 -52.74 23.54
CA GLU A 770 12.29 -54.04 23.00
C GLU A 770 12.15 -53.95 21.48
N TRP A 771 12.77 -54.89 20.77
CA TRP A 771 12.62 -55.00 19.31
C TRP A 771 11.18 -55.37 18.94
N THR A 772 10.43 -54.41 18.40
CA THR A 772 8.98 -54.56 18.19
C THR A 772 8.62 -54.78 16.71
N ALA A 773 9.44 -54.33 15.76
CA ALA A 773 9.19 -54.53 14.33
C ALA A 773 10.49 -54.56 13.51
N ALA A 774 10.53 -55.38 12.46
CA ALA A 774 11.66 -55.51 11.54
C ALA A 774 11.24 -55.87 10.11
N VAL A 775 12.12 -55.55 9.15
CA VAL A 775 12.01 -55.94 7.73
C VAL A 775 13.41 -56.24 7.17
N GLY A 776 13.53 -57.25 6.31
CA GLY A 776 14.76 -57.61 5.59
C GLY A 776 15.60 -58.70 6.29
N PRO A 777 16.72 -59.15 5.70
CA PRO A 777 17.61 -60.16 6.30
C PRO A 777 18.43 -59.60 7.49
N GLY A 778 18.76 -60.47 8.46
CA GLY A 778 19.52 -60.09 9.66
C GLY A 778 18.65 -59.54 10.81
N VAL A 779 17.45 -60.09 11.00
CA VAL A 779 16.49 -59.68 12.04
C VAL A 779 16.82 -60.36 13.36
N ALA A 780 17.06 -59.58 14.42
CA ALA A 780 17.21 -60.14 15.77
C ALA A 780 15.93 -60.90 16.20
N PRO A 781 16.05 -61.88 17.12
CA PRO A 781 14.89 -62.62 17.62
C PRO A 781 13.78 -61.66 18.09
N PRO A 782 12.50 -61.95 17.79
CA PRO A 782 11.37 -61.20 18.34
C PRO A 782 11.49 -61.10 19.87
N SER A 783 11.17 -59.94 20.44
CA SER A 783 11.26 -59.66 21.88
C SER A 783 12.69 -59.60 22.46
N SER A 784 13.71 -59.44 21.60
CA SER A 784 15.06 -59.09 22.08
C SER A 784 15.04 -57.70 22.74
N THR A 785 15.71 -57.60 23.88
CA THR A 785 15.76 -56.36 24.68
C THR A 785 17.19 -55.86 24.78
N LEU A 786 17.35 -54.53 24.75
CA LEU A 786 18.64 -53.85 24.92
C LEU A 786 18.56 -52.86 26.07
N ARG A 787 19.65 -52.72 26.81
CA ARG A 787 19.79 -51.72 27.88
C ARG A 787 20.35 -50.41 27.34
N ARG A 788 20.25 -49.35 28.15
CA ARG A 788 20.81 -48.04 27.82
C ARG A 788 22.34 -48.16 27.66
N GLY A 789 22.88 -47.60 26.57
CA GLY A 789 24.30 -47.70 26.21
C GLY A 789 24.71 -48.98 25.46
N GLU A 790 23.81 -49.96 25.32
CA GLU A 790 24.09 -51.25 24.68
C GLU A 790 23.79 -51.25 23.17
N GLY A 791 24.78 -51.56 22.33
CA GLY A 791 24.62 -51.52 20.87
C GLY A 791 24.35 -50.12 20.32
N LEU A 792 24.06 -50.02 19.02
CA LEU A 792 23.76 -48.72 18.41
C LEU A 792 22.48 -48.12 18.99
N SER A 793 21.41 -48.92 19.11
CA SER A 793 20.13 -48.41 19.61
C SER A 793 20.19 -48.03 21.10
N GLY A 794 20.91 -48.76 21.96
CA GLY A 794 21.10 -48.36 23.35
C GLY A 794 21.96 -47.09 23.49
N LYS A 795 22.96 -46.88 22.64
CA LYS A 795 23.73 -45.61 22.63
C LYS A 795 22.90 -44.43 22.12
N VAL A 796 22.07 -44.62 21.10
CA VAL A 796 21.10 -43.60 20.64
C VAL A 796 20.09 -43.26 21.75
N TRP A 797 19.65 -44.25 22.53
CA TRP A 797 18.82 -44.01 23.71
C TRP A 797 19.57 -43.22 24.80
N GLN A 798 20.86 -43.49 25.00
CA GLN A 798 21.68 -42.79 25.99
C GLN A 798 21.97 -41.34 25.61
N SER A 799 22.36 -41.08 24.36
CA SER A 799 22.71 -39.75 23.88
C SER A 799 21.48 -38.91 23.51
N GLY A 800 20.42 -39.55 23.04
CA GLY A 800 19.28 -38.87 22.43
C GLY A 800 19.60 -38.26 21.06
N GLU A 801 20.71 -38.63 20.43
CA GLU A 801 21.19 -38.12 19.15
C GLU A 801 21.33 -39.25 18.10
N PRO A 802 21.17 -38.96 16.80
CA PRO A 802 21.45 -39.90 15.72
C PRO A 802 22.87 -40.47 15.77
N LEU A 803 23.02 -41.74 15.44
CA LEU A 803 24.31 -42.41 15.36
C LEU A 803 24.46 -43.17 14.05
N ILE A 804 25.61 -43.00 13.39
CA ILE A 804 26.00 -43.69 12.17
C ILE A 804 27.25 -44.51 12.47
N VAL A 805 27.25 -45.77 12.04
CA VAL A 805 28.38 -46.69 12.17
C VAL A 805 28.59 -47.38 10.83
N ASP A 806 29.76 -47.19 10.22
CA ASP A 806 30.07 -47.73 8.88
C ASP A 806 30.39 -49.24 8.90
N ASP A 807 31.02 -49.72 9.98
CA ASP A 807 31.32 -51.14 10.18
C ASP A 807 30.98 -51.58 11.62
N TYR A 808 29.73 -51.95 11.82
CA TYR A 808 29.16 -52.36 13.09
C TYR A 808 29.86 -53.59 13.67
N GLN A 809 30.32 -54.51 12.82
CA GLN A 809 31.00 -55.73 13.28
C GLN A 809 32.38 -55.44 13.87
N ARG A 810 33.01 -54.32 13.51
CA ARG A 810 34.30 -53.90 14.08
C ARG A 810 34.16 -52.81 15.15
N TRP A 811 32.95 -52.35 15.42
CA TRP A 811 32.70 -51.26 16.36
C TRP A 811 32.67 -51.77 17.80
N GLU A 812 33.49 -51.17 18.67
CA GLU A 812 33.59 -51.54 20.10
C GLU A 812 32.25 -51.43 20.86
N GLY A 813 31.32 -50.61 20.37
CA GLY A 813 30.00 -50.42 20.96
C GLY A 813 28.94 -51.44 20.58
N ARG A 814 29.29 -52.50 19.81
CA ARG A 814 28.32 -53.49 19.32
C ARG A 814 27.66 -54.26 20.46
N ALA A 815 26.37 -54.58 20.32
CA ALA A 815 25.68 -55.49 21.24
C ALA A 815 25.91 -56.95 20.82
N ALA A 816 26.10 -57.83 21.81
CA ALA A 816 26.39 -59.26 21.61
C ALA A 816 25.29 -59.98 20.80
N ILE A 817 24.03 -59.53 20.93
CA ILE A 817 22.89 -60.11 20.20
C ILE A 817 22.95 -59.96 18.67
N TYR A 818 23.88 -59.14 18.15
CA TYR A 818 24.06 -58.91 16.71
C TYR A 818 25.44 -59.34 16.17
N GLU A 819 26.23 -60.06 16.96
CA GLU A 819 27.61 -60.46 16.61
C GLU A 819 27.67 -61.37 15.38
N ASP A 820 26.64 -62.20 15.16
CA ASP A 820 26.56 -63.13 14.02
C ASP A 820 25.75 -62.58 12.82
N MET A 821 25.40 -61.30 12.84
CA MET A 821 24.53 -60.71 11.80
C MET A 821 25.32 -60.20 10.58
N PRO A 822 24.79 -60.38 9.35
CA PRO A 822 25.55 -60.12 8.13
C PRO A 822 25.74 -58.63 7.79
N PHE A 823 25.15 -57.69 8.53
CA PHE A 823 25.19 -56.25 8.22
C PHE A 823 26.46 -55.54 8.70
N LYS A 824 26.85 -54.46 8.01
CA LYS A 824 28.01 -53.64 8.40
C LYS A 824 27.66 -52.17 8.64
N ALA A 825 26.99 -51.51 7.69
CA ALA A 825 26.61 -50.12 7.86
C ALA A 825 25.28 -50.03 8.61
N VAL A 826 25.20 -49.18 9.63
CA VAL A 826 24.00 -48.98 10.44
C VAL A 826 23.82 -47.49 10.74
N VAL A 827 22.59 -47.00 10.57
CA VAL A 827 22.17 -45.69 11.06
C VAL A 827 20.96 -45.86 11.96
N GLY A 828 20.94 -45.16 13.09
CA GLY A 828 19.79 -45.14 13.99
C GLY A 828 19.51 -43.76 14.52
N VAL A 829 18.22 -43.47 14.68
CA VAL A 829 17.70 -42.18 15.15
C VAL A 829 16.70 -42.39 16.29
N PRO A 830 16.63 -41.46 17.25
CA PRO A 830 15.68 -41.56 18.34
C PRO A 830 14.26 -41.23 17.85
N ILE A 831 13.28 -41.99 18.34
CA ILE A 831 11.84 -41.70 18.18
C ILE A 831 11.41 -40.96 19.44
N ARG A 832 11.08 -39.67 19.31
CA ARG A 832 10.75 -38.81 20.46
C ARG A 832 9.45 -38.05 20.25
N TRP A 833 8.68 -37.90 21.32
CA TRP A 833 7.48 -37.07 21.36
C TRP A 833 7.68 -35.98 22.42
N GLY A 834 7.98 -34.75 21.98
CA GLY A 834 8.50 -33.72 22.89
C GLY A 834 9.81 -34.19 23.54
N ASP A 835 9.87 -34.15 24.87
CA ASP A 835 11.03 -34.61 25.63
C ASP A 835 11.02 -36.14 25.89
N GLU A 836 9.88 -36.81 25.67
CA GLU A 836 9.67 -38.24 25.95
C GLU A 836 10.35 -39.11 24.88
N PHE A 837 11.18 -40.06 25.33
CA PHE A 837 11.80 -41.06 24.47
C PHE A 837 10.86 -42.25 24.28
N LEU A 838 10.47 -42.53 23.03
CA LEU A 838 9.55 -43.61 22.69
C LEU A 838 10.27 -44.84 22.14
N GLY A 839 11.47 -44.68 21.57
CA GLY A 839 12.19 -45.78 20.94
C GLY A 839 13.31 -45.36 20.00
N VAL A 840 13.80 -46.30 19.19
CA VAL A 840 14.84 -46.08 18.17
C VAL A 840 14.41 -46.70 16.85
N LEU A 841 14.52 -45.93 15.76
CA LEU A 841 14.36 -46.41 14.38
C LEU A 841 15.74 -46.60 13.76
N ASN A 842 16.00 -47.77 13.18
CA ASN A 842 17.31 -48.11 12.61
C ASN A 842 17.16 -48.67 11.19
N VAL A 843 18.14 -48.37 10.33
CA VAL A 843 18.29 -48.92 8.99
C VAL A 843 19.71 -49.49 8.86
N LEU A 844 19.80 -50.67 8.25
CA LEU A 844 21.02 -51.45 8.11
C LEU A 844 21.29 -51.72 6.63
N ALA A 845 22.57 -51.73 6.26
CA ALA A 845 23.01 -52.00 4.90
C ALA A 845 24.33 -52.80 4.87
N ASN A 846 24.57 -53.40 3.70
CA ASN A 846 25.82 -54.08 3.37
C ASN A 846 26.66 -53.25 2.39
N PRO A 847 27.99 -53.43 2.39
CA PRO A 847 28.84 -52.80 1.38
C PRO A 847 28.32 -53.09 -0.04
N PRO A 848 28.39 -52.11 -0.97
CA PRO A 848 29.12 -50.84 -0.86
C PRO A 848 28.37 -49.68 -0.18
N ARG A 849 27.14 -49.87 0.31
CA ARG A 849 26.34 -48.78 0.91
C ARG A 849 26.81 -48.44 2.32
N THR A 850 27.21 -47.19 2.54
CA THR A 850 27.46 -46.54 3.84
C THR A 850 26.39 -45.45 4.08
N PHE A 851 26.23 -44.94 5.30
CA PHE A 851 25.23 -43.88 5.58
C PHE A 851 25.91 -42.53 5.85
N SER A 852 25.25 -41.45 5.42
CA SER A 852 25.69 -40.08 5.59
C SER A 852 24.86 -39.35 6.66
N ARG A 853 25.29 -38.16 7.06
CA ARG A 853 24.50 -37.31 7.96
C ARG A 853 23.15 -36.91 7.36
N ALA A 854 23.08 -36.71 6.04
CA ALA A 854 21.83 -36.46 5.34
C ALA A 854 20.87 -37.67 5.42
N ASP A 855 21.40 -38.91 5.41
CA ASP A 855 20.58 -40.11 5.62
C ASP A 855 19.99 -40.14 7.04
N ALA A 856 20.79 -39.76 8.06
CA ALA A 856 20.33 -39.66 9.44
C ALA A 856 19.25 -38.57 9.61
N ASP A 857 19.40 -37.41 8.94
CA ASP A 857 18.41 -36.33 8.99
C ASP A 857 17.09 -36.76 8.34
N LEU A 858 17.14 -37.41 7.17
CA LEU A 858 15.95 -37.96 6.49
C LEU A 858 15.25 -39.02 7.36
N LEU A 859 16.02 -39.93 7.97
CA LEU A 859 15.48 -40.94 8.87
C LEU A 859 14.87 -40.31 10.13
N GLY A 860 15.49 -39.24 10.65
CA GLY A 860 15.00 -38.46 11.78
C GLY A 860 13.65 -37.80 11.52
N MET A 861 13.44 -37.26 10.31
CA MET A 861 12.14 -36.71 9.90
C MET A 861 11.05 -37.78 9.91
N LEU A 862 11.34 -38.98 9.38
CA LEU A 862 10.40 -40.11 9.41
C LEU A 862 10.15 -40.59 10.85
N ALA A 863 11.18 -40.62 11.70
CA ALA A 863 11.06 -40.99 13.11
C ALA A 863 10.18 -40.00 13.91
N ALA A 864 10.26 -38.69 13.63
CA ALA A 864 9.39 -37.69 14.24
C ALA A 864 7.91 -37.88 13.87
N GLN A 865 7.63 -38.22 12.60
CA GLN A 865 6.28 -38.57 12.15
C GLN A 865 5.78 -39.86 12.81
N ALA A 866 6.64 -40.89 12.85
CA ALA A 866 6.34 -42.15 13.51
C ALA A 866 6.06 -41.95 15.01
N ALA A 867 6.79 -41.09 15.71
CA ALA A 867 6.57 -40.77 17.12
C ALA A 867 5.15 -40.27 17.39
N THR A 868 4.65 -39.37 16.52
CA THR A 868 3.29 -38.84 16.57
C THR A 868 2.26 -39.96 16.45
N ALA A 869 2.41 -40.79 15.43
CA ALA A 869 1.48 -41.89 15.18
C ALA A 869 1.54 -42.98 16.26
N ILE A 870 2.74 -43.31 16.76
CA ILE A 870 2.94 -44.28 17.85
C ILE A 870 2.23 -43.78 19.10
N ARG A 871 2.36 -42.49 19.44
CA ARG A 871 1.67 -41.91 20.59
C ARG A 871 0.15 -41.93 20.42
N ASN A 872 -0.34 -41.58 19.23
CA ASN A 872 -1.77 -41.61 18.92
C ASN A 872 -2.34 -43.04 19.01
N ALA A 873 -1.64 -44.04 18.47
CA ALA A 873 -2.03 -45.44 18.54
C ALA A 873 -2.04 -45.96 19.99
N GLN A 874 -1.03 -45.61 20.80
CA GLN A 874 -0.99 -45.94 22.23
C GLN A 874 -2.16 -45.29 23.00
N LEU A 875 -2.42 -44.00 22.79
CA LEU A 875 -3.52 -43.27 23.43
C LEU A 875 -4.89 -43.82 23.01
N HIS A 876 -5.05 -44.18 21.73
CA HIS A 876 -6.25 -44.81 21.22
C HIS A 876 -6.49 -46.17 21.88
N ALA A 877 -5.46 -47.02 21.95
CA ALA A 877 -5.54 -48.32 22.63
C ALA A 877 -5.94 -48.18 24.11
N GLN A 878 -5.36 -47.21 24.83
CA GLN A 878 -5.72 -46.90 26.21
C GLN A 878 -7.19 -46.46 26.34
N THR A 879 -7.67 -45.60 25.42
CA THR A 879 -9.05 -45.11 25.41
C THR A 879 -10.04 -46.24 25.12
N VAL A 880 -9.75 -47.10 24.14
CA VAL A 880 -10.58 -48.26 23.80
C VAL A 880 -10.64 -49.24 24.98
N ALA A 881 -9.51 -49.51 25.64
CA ALA A 881 -9.48 -50.35 26.83
C ALA A 881 -10.32 -49.76 27.99
N ALA A 882 -10.21 -48.45 28.24
CA ALA A 882 -10.98 -47.76 29.27
C ALA A 882 -12.51 -47.80 29.00
N LEU A 883 -12.93 -47.56 27.75
CA LEU A 883 -14.34 -47.60 27.37
C LEU A 883 -14.95 -49.01 27.48
N ARG A 884 -14.18 -50.06 27.14
CA ARG A 884 -14.58 -51.45 27.36
C ARG A 884 -14.81 -51.72 28.86
N GLY A 885 -13.88 -51.28 29.71
CA GLY A 885 -14.02 -51.41 31.17
C GLY A 885 -15.26 -50.69 31.71
N GLN A 886 -15.54 -49.45 31.26
CA GLN A 886 -16.71 -48.69 31.72
C GLN A 886 -18.04 -49.31 31.28
N ARG A 887 -18.12 -49.90 30.08
CA ARG A 887 -19.32 -50.61 29.61
C ARG A 887 -19.63 -51.81 30.49
N HIS A 888 -18.62 -52.63 30.81
CA HIS A 888 -18.82 -53.79 31.67
C HIS A 888 -19.29 -53.39 33.08
N LEU A 889 -18.69 -52.35 33.68
CA LEU A 889 -19.10 -51.84 35.00
C LEU A 889 -20.56 -51.31 35.00
N THR A 890 -20.95 -50.62 33.94
CA THR A 890 -22.31 -50.05 33.82
C THR A 890 -23.36 -51.15 33.63
N GLN A 891 -23.03 -52.21 32.90
CA GLN A 891 -23.89 -53.38 32.74
C GLN A 891 -24.10 -54.12 34.06
N ALA A 892 -23.02 -54.33 34.85
CA ALA A 892 -23.10 -54.95 36.17
C ALA A 892 -23.96 -54.12 37.15
N LEU A 893 -23.79 -52.79 37.19
CA LEU A 893 -24.59 -51.90 38.05
C LEU A 893 -26.09 -51.91 37.68
N HIS A 894 -26.42 -52.04 36.39
CA HIS A 894 -27.80 -52.11 35.93
C HIS A 894 -28.49 -53.43 36.29
N ALA A 895 -27.76 -54.55 36.33
CA ALA A 895 -28.30 -55.85 36.72
C ALA A 895 -28.74 -55.88 38.20
N VAL A 896 -28.00 -55.20 39.08
CA VAL A 896 -28.25 -55.18 40.54
C VAL A 896 -29.39 -54.23 40.95
N SER A 897 -29.81 -53.31 40.08
CA SER A 897 -30.76 -52.23 40.43
C SER A 897 -32.24 -52.57 40.19
N ARG A 898 -32.61 -53.84 39.92
CA ARG A 898 -34.02 -54.25 39.81
C ARG A 898 -34.61 -54.58 41.20
N PRO A 899 -35.89 -54.27 41.48
CA PRO A 899 -36.54 -54.67 42.72
C PRO A 899 -36.78 -56.19 42.69
N LEU A 900 -35.80 -56.96 43.12
CA LEU A 900 -35.83 -58.42 43.19
C LEU A 900 -36.30 -58.84 44.60
N THR A 901 -37.12 -59.88 44.66
CA THR A 901 -37.43 -60.56 45.93
C THR A 901 -36.18 -61.29 46.45
N LEU A 902 -36.12 -61.67 47.74
CA LEU A 902 -34.94 -62.32 48.33
C LEU A 902 -34.51 -63.58 47.55
N GLU A 903 -35.47 -64.33 47.02
CA GLU A 903 -35.25 -65.54 46.22
C GLU A 903 -34.61 -65.24 44.83
N GLU A 904 -34.87 -64.06 44.27
CA GLU A 904 -34.31 -63.63 42.99
C GLU A 904 -33.00 -62.83 43.17
N ALA A 905 -32.84 -62.15 44.30
CA ALA A 905 -31.69 -61.31 44.59
C ALA A 905 -30.44 -62.12 44.92
N LEU A 906 -30.56 -63.19 45.71
CA LEU A 906 -29.39 -63.97 46.14
C LEU A 906 -28.66 -64.64 44.95
N PRO A 907 -29.35 -65.31 44.00
CA PRO A 907 -28.71 -65.86 42.79
C PRO A 907 -28.04 -64.78 41.92
N ALA A 908 -28.70 -63.62 41.73
CA ALA A 908 -28.15 -62.53 40.93
C ALA A 908 -26.88 -61.93 41.57
N VAL A 909 -26.80 -61.89 42.90
CA VAL A 909 -25.62 -61.40 43.62
C VAL A 909 -24.44 -62.37 43.51
N VAL A 910 -24.66 -63.68 43.62
CA VAL A 910 -23.57 -64.66 43.45
C VAL A 910 -23.07 -64.70 42.01
N GLU A 911 -23.96 -64.61 41.02
CA GLU A 911 -23.57 -64.48 39.60
C GLU A 911 -22.71 -63.23 39.36
N ALA A 912 -23.20 -62.07 39.79
CA ALA A 912 -22.45 -60.82 39.63
C ALA A 912 -21.11 -60.83 40.39
N ALA A 913 -21.04 -61.46 41.57
CA ALA A 913 -19.81 -61.57 42.33
C ALA A 913 -18.77 -62.49 41.66
N ALA A 914 -19.20 -63.61 41.08
CA ALA A 914 -18.32 -64.50 40.32
C ALA A 914 -17.80 -63.84 39.05
N GLU A 915 -18.67 -63.20 38.27
CA GLU A 915 -18.29 -62.50 37.03
C GLU A 915 -17.37 -61.31 37.27
N LEU A 916 -17.64 -60.50 38.32
CA LEU A 916 -16.84 -59.31 38.62
C LEU A 916 -15.41 -59.66 39.07
N LEU A 917 -15.26 -60.81 39.74
CA LEU A 917 -13.99 -61.26 40.32
C LEU A 917 -13.31 -62.39 39.52
N ASP A 918 -13.85 -62.70 38.34
CA ASP A 918 -13.38 -63.77 37.44
C ASP A 918 -13.13 -65.08 38.21
N ALA A 919 -14.08 -65.42 39.07
CA ALA A 919 -14.00 -66.57 39.96
C ALA A 919 -14.68 -67.79 39.36
N ASP A 920 -14.19 -68.99 39.68
CA ASP A 920 -14.75 -70.24 39.19
C ASP A 920 -16.18 -70.48 39.72
N GLY A 921 -16.53 -69.87 40.86
CA GLY A 921 -17.90 -69.82 41.37
C GLY A 921 -18.07 -68.86 42.54
N ALA A 922 -19.30 -68.72 43.03
CA ALA A 922 -19.60 -67.90 44.20
C ALA A 922 -20.74 -68.50 45.03
N ILE A 923 -20.75 -68.20 46.33
CA ILE A 923 -21.64 -68.79 47.32
C ILE A 923 -22.05 -67.72 48.33
N ILE A 924 -23.34 -67.63 48.62
CA ILE A 924 -23.86 -66.92 49.81
C ILE A 924 -24.23 -67.95 50.86
N ALA A 925 -23.76 -67.70 52.07
CA ALA A 925 -24.04 -68.47 53.26
C ALA A 925 -24.81 -67.59 54.26
N LEU A 926 -25.92 -68.07 54.83
CA LEU A 926 -26.74 -67.33 55.80
C LEU A 926 -26.80 -68.06 57.14
N LEU A 927 -26.75 -67.30 58.23
CA LEU A 927 -26.86 -67.82 59.59
C LEU A 927 -28.33 -68.10 59.95
N ASP A 928 -28.65 -69.34 60.29
CA ASP A 928 -29.89 -69.71 60.98
C ASP A 928 -29.64 -69.67 62.50
N VAL A 929 -30.13 -68.61 63.14
CA VAL A 929 -29.88 -68.32 64.56
C VAL A 929 -30.58 -69.33 65.47
N ASP A 930 -31.72 -69.88 65.06
CA ASP A 930 -32.52 -70.79 65.88
C ASP A 930 -31.90 -72.18 65.92
N LYS A 931 -31.23 -72.59 64.84
CA LYS A 931 -30.57 -73.90 64.71
C LYS A 931 -29.07 -73.87 64.99
N GLY A 932 -28.44 -72.69 65.02
CA GLY A 932 -26.98 -72.56 65.20
C GLY A 932 -26.17 -73.11 64.02
N VAL A 933 -26.75 -73.10 62.80
CA VAL A 933 -26.12 -73.60 61.57
C VAL A 933 -26.07 -72.52 60.49
N VAL A 934 -25.18 -72.71 59.53
CA VAL A 934 -25.09 -71.91 58.31
C VAL A 934 -25.67 -72.71 57.15
N THR A 935 -26.56 -72.07 56.38
CA THR A 935 -27.16 -72.61 55.15
C THR A 935 -26.55 -71.92 53.93
N PHE A 936 -26.61 -72.56 52.74
CA PHE A 936 -26.05 -72.01 51.50
C PHE A 936 -27.13 -71.74 50.44
N PRO A 937 -27.99 -70.73 50.65
CA PRO A 937 -29.19 -70.53 49.84
C PRO A 937 -28.89 -70.15 48.38
N ALA A 938 -27.73 -69.59 48.06
CA ALA A 938 -27.36 -69.24 46.69
C ALA A 938 -25.94 -69.66 46.36
N ILE A 939 -25.80 -70.33 45.21
CA ILE A 939 -24.52 -70.71 44.62
C ILE A 939 -24.54 -70.40 43.13
N TYR A 940 -23.37 -70.08 42.57
CA TYR A 940 -23.18 -69.87 41.13
C TYR A 940 -22.00 -70.68 40.62
N ASN A 941 -22.21 -71.34 39.48
CA ASN A 941 -21.24 -72.21 38.80
C ASN A 941 -20.64 -73.32 39.68
N LEU A 942 -21.45 -73.85 40.61
CA LEU A 942 -21.10 -74.92 41.54
C LEU A 942 -22.23 -75.98 41.60
N PRO A 943 -21.95 -77.22 42.03
CA PRO A 943 -22.98 -78.27 42.09
C PRO A 943 -24.17 -77.91 42.99
N HIS A 944 -25.40 -77.92 42.47
CA HIS A 944 -26.63 -77.59 43.22
C HIS A 944 -26.81 -78.34 44.55
N ARG A 945 -26.29 -79.58 44.66
CA ARG A 945 -26.27 -80.36 45.91
C ARG A 945 -25.62 -79.63 47.09
N LEU A 946 -24.81 -78.59 46.85
CA LEU A 946 -24.20 -77.79 47.91
C LEU A 946 -25.20 -76.87 48.63
N GLN A 947 -26.35 -76.55 48.01
CA GLN A 947 -27.40 -75.74 48.64
C GLN A 947 -28.13 -76.49 49.76
N GLU A 948 -28.11 -77.82 49.73
CA GLU A 948 -28.71 -78.70 50.75
C GLU A 948 -27.78 -78.94 51.95
N VAL A 949 -26.56 -78.43 51.92
CA VAL A 949 -25.60 -78.60 53.02
C VAL A 949 -25.94 -77.62 54.14
N GLU A 950 -26.08 -78.14 55.36
CA GLU A 950 -26.10 -77.35 56.58
C GLU A 950 -24.84 -77.67 57.39
N ALA A 951 -24.20 -76.65 57.94
CA ALA A 951 -22.99 -76.82 58.75
C ALA A 951 -23.09 -76.03 60.06
N PRO A 952 -22.66 -76.59 61.21
CA PRO A 952 -22.55 -75.81 62.43
C PRO A 952 -21.71 -74.54 62.22
N VAL A 953 -22.16 -73.43 62.82
CA VAL A 953 -21.48 -72.14 62.66
C VAL A 953 -20.04 -72.21 63.15
N ASP A 954 -19.76 -73.00 64.18
CA ASP A 954 -18.41 -73.10 64.72
C ASP A 954 -17.45 -73.93 63.85
N ASP A 955 -17.98 -74.81 63.00
CA ASP A 955 -17.21 -75.79 62.21
C ASP A 955 -17.15 -75.47 60.71
N SER A 956 -17.54 -74.25 60.30
CA SER A 956 -17.52 -73.84 58.88
C SER A 956 -16.72 -72.55 58.65
N LEU A 957 -16.08 -72.46 57.48
CA LEU A 957 -15.39 -71.23 57.06
C LEU A 957 -16.36 -70.03 57.00
N ALA A 958 -17.59 -70.24 56.55
CA ALA A 958 -18.61 -69.21 56.53
C ALA A 958 -18.94 -68.72 57.95
N GLY A 959 -19.08 -69.63 58.91
CA GLY A 959 -19.31 -69.27 60.31
C GLY A 959 -18.11 -68.55 60.94
N ARG A 960 -16.88 -68.90 60.56
CA ARG A 960 -15.68 -68.13 60.92
C ARG A 960 -15.73 -66.69 60.39
N ILE A 961 -16.13 -66.48 59.13
CA ILE A 961 -16.27 -65.14 58.53
C ILE A 961 -17.35 -64.32 59.26
N ILE A 962 -18.48 -64.95 59.61
CA ILE A 962 -19.58 -64.34 60.34
C ILE A 962 -19.12 -63.92 61.75
N ARG A 963 -18.51 -64.85 62.51
CA ARG A 963 -18.06 -64.62 63.89
C ARG A 963 -16.94 -63.58 63.99
N GLU A 964 -15.99 -63.62 63.06
CA GLU A 964 -14.89 -62.65 63.04
C GLU A 964 -15.31 -61.29 62.43
N SER A 965 -16.44 -61.24 61.72
CA SER A 965 -16.95 -60.03 61.03
C SER A 965 -15.90 -59.28 60.22
N ARG A 966 -15.00 -60.03 59.58
CA ARG A 966 -13.94 -59.48 58.71
C ARG A 966 -13.74 -60.35 57.48
N PRO A 967 -13.21 -59.79 56.39
CA PRO A 967 -12.84 -60.56 55.22
C PRO A 967 -11.79 -61.63 55.54
N VAL A 968 -11.92 -62.80 54.92
CA VAL A 968 -10.99 -63.93 55.04
C VAL A 968 -10.59 -64.40 53.65
N VAL A 969 -9.29 -64.63 53.47
CA VAL A 969 -8.71 -65.25 52.27
C VAL A 969 -8.11 -66.58 52.68
N VAL A 970 -8.39 -67.62 51.93
CA VAL A 970 -7.87 -68.97 52.12
C VAL A 970 -7.26 -69.44 50.81
N ASP A 971 -5.95 -69.71 50.83
CA ASP A 971 -5.21 -70.12 49.64
C ASP A 971 -5.50 -71.58 49.25
N ASP A 972 -5.71 -72.45 50.26
CA ASP A 972 -6.13 -73.85 50.07
C ASP A 972 -7.17 -74.28 51.13
N TYR A 973 -8.42 -74.28 50.71
CA TYR A 973 -9.62 -74.68 51.45
C TYR A 973 -9.60 -76.15 51.84
N SER A 974 -8.86 -76.99 51.12
CA SER A 974 -8.76 -78.41 51.49
C SER A 974 -7.92 -78.66 52.74
N GLN A 975 -7.13 -77.66 53.18
CA GLN A 975 -6.21 -77.77 54.31
C GLN A 975 -6.70 -77.09 55.59
N ILE A 976 -7.84 -76.38 55.56
CA ILE A 976 -8.39 -75.74 56.76
C ILE A 976 -9.16 -76.74 57.62
N GLU A 977 -9.16 -76.52 58.94
CA GLU A 977 -9.87 -77.38 59.90
C GLU A 977 -11.39 -77.32 59.72
N THR A 978 -11.94 -76.13 59.41
CA THR A 978 -13.37 -75.89 59.19
C THR A 978 -13.84 -76.17 57.75
N ARG A 979 -13.22 -77.15 57.08
CA ARG A 979 -13.53 -77.52 55.69
C ARG A 979 -14.74 -78.43 55.64
N LEU A 980 -15.63 -78.18 54.69
CA LEU A 980 -16.75 -79.07 54.41
C LEU A 980 -16.37 -80.05 53.29
N PRO A 981 -16.41 -81.38 53.52
CA PRO A 981 -16.00 -82.37 52.53
C PRO A 981 -16.69 -82.21 51.17
N GLN A 982 -17.97 -81.85 51.16
CA GLN A 982 -18.78 -81.66 49.95
C GLN A 982 -18.23 -80.52 49.07
N PHE A 983 -17.68 -79.47 49.69
CA PHE A 983 -17.11 -78.31 49.01
C PHE A 983 -15.71 -78.62 48.46
N VAL A 984 -14.92 -79.43 49.17
CA VAL A 984 -13.63 -79.94 48.67
C VAL A 984 -13.83 -80.88 47.48
N GLU A 985 -14.82 -81.78 47.54
CA GLU A 985 -15.19 -82.65 46.43
C GLU A 985 -15.72 -81.90 45.21
N ALA A 986 -16.30 -80.71 45.41
CA ALA A 986 -16.73 -79.81 44.34
C ALA A 986 -15.55 -79.07 43.67
N GLY A 987 -14.30 -79.33 44.08
CA GLY A 987 -13.10 -78.76 43.47
C GLY A 987 -12.68 -77.40 44.02
N ILE A 988 -13.27 -76.95 45.13
CA ILE A 988 -12.95 -75.65 45.74
C ILE A 988 -11.58 -75.73 46.43
N ARG A 989 -10.64 -74.88 46.00
CA ARG A 989 -9.28 -74.75 46.54
C ARG A 989 -9.03 -73.35 47.09
N GLY A 990 -9.24 -72.28 46.33
CA GLY A 990 -9.12 -70.92 46.84
C GLY A 990 -10.47 -70.37 47.30
N VAL A 991 -10.50 -69.62 48.41
CA VAL A 991 -11.73 -68.94 48.87
C VAL A 991 -11.42 -67.52 49.33
N VAL A 992 -12.19 -66.55 48.84
CA VAL A 992 -12.22 -65.18 49.37
C VAL A 992 -13.63 -64.90 49.85
N GLY A 993 -13.78 -64.68 51.16
CA GLY A 993 -15.08 -64.48 51.79
C GLY A 993 -15.17 -63.18 52.57
N VAL A 994 -16.34 -62.53 52.52
CA VAL A 994 -16.66 -61.30 53.24
C VAL A 994 -17.95 -61.44 54.04
N PRO A 995 -18.07 -60.82 55.23
CA PRO A 995 -19.28 -60.88 56.02
C PRO A 995 -20.40 -60.06 55.38
N ILE A 996 -21.62 -60.61 55.38
CA ILE A 996 -22.86 -59.89 55.08
C ILE A 996 -23.38 -59.36 56.42
N VAL A 997 -23.40 -58.04 56.58
CA VAL A 997 -23.79 -57.36 57.83
C VAL A 997 -25.11 -56.65 57.64
N TRP A 998 -26.06 -56.89 58.56
CA TRP A 998 -27.33 -56.20 58.59
C TRP A 998 -27.55 -55.54 59.95
N SER A 999 -27.87 -54.23 59.96
CA SER A 999 -28.08 -53.43 61.17
C SER A 999 -26.98 -53.56 62.23
N GLY A 1000 -25.73 -53.75 61.79
CA GLY A 1000 -24.56 -53.91 62.67
C GLY A 1000 -24.30 -55.34 63.16
N ALA A 1001 -25.13 -56.32 62.80
CA ALA A 1001 -24.93 -57.73 63.11
C ALA A 1001 -24.54 -58.52 61.85
N PRO A 1002 -23.53 -59.41 61.91
CA PRO A 1002 -23.21 -60.31 60.80
C PRO A 1002 -24.31 -61.38 60.65
N VAL A 1003 -24.96 -61.41 59.50
CA VAL A 1003 -26.09 -62.32 59.20
C VAL A 1003 -25.74 -63.40 58.18
N GLY A 1004 -24.57 -63.30 57.54
CA GLY A 1004 -24.11 -64.26 56.54
C GLY A 1004 -22.70 -63.98 56.03
N ALA A 1005 -22.28 -64.71 55.01
CA ALA A 1005 -21.03 -64.51 54.30
C ALA A 1005 -21.23 -64.66 52.78
N LEU A 1006 -20.63 -63.78 51.99
CA LEU A 1006 -20.49 -63.92 50.54
C LEU A 1006 -19.07 -64.39 50.25
N SER A 1007 -18.93 -65.51 49.55
CA SER A 1007 -17.63 -66.09 49.21
C SER A 1007 -17.51 -66.33 47.71
N VAL A 1008 -16.39 -65.93 47.12
CA VAL A 1008 -16.00 -66.37 45.77
C VAL A 1008 -14.95 -67.47 45.88
N VAL A 1009 -15.03 -68.44 44.98
CA VAL A 1009 -14.22 -69.66 45.05
C VAL A 1009 -13.44 -69.89 43.76
N TYR A 1010 -12.27 -70.51 43.91
CA TYR A 1010 -11.33 -70.80 42.84
C TYR A 1010 -10.89 -72.27 42.88
N GLN A 1011 -10.61 -72.87 41.74
CA GLN A 1011 -10.04 -74.22 41.60
C GLN A 1011 -8.52 -74.24 41.85
N GLY A 1012 -7.88 -73.07 41.94
CA GLY A 1012 -6.50 -72.87 42.38
C GLY A 1012 -6.40 -71.84 43.52
N ALA A 1013 -5.18 -71.37 43.83
CA ALA A 1013 -4.99 -70.31 44.83
C ALA A 1013 -5.63 -68.98 44.35
N PRO A 1014 -6.28 -68.20 45.24
CA PRO A 1014 -6.93 -66.95 44.87
C PRO A 1014 -5.88 -65.89 44.50
N PRO A 1015 -6.13 -65.03 43.50
CA PRO A 1015 -5.18 -63.99 43.05
C PRO A 1015 -5.20 -62.74 43.96
N VAL A 1016 -5.12 -62.93 45.28
CA VAL A 1016 -5.36 -61.90 46.30
C VAL A 1016 -4.30 -61.95 47.41
N GLU A 1017 -3.70 -60.81 47.76
CA GLU A 1017 -2.76 -60.67 48.90
C GLU A 1017 -3.34 -59.78 50.01
N VAL A 1018 -3.31 -60.24 51.26
CA VAL A 1018 -3.78 -59.45 52.42
C VAL A 1018 -2.62 -58.67 53.04
N SER A 1019 -2.69 -57.33 53.05
CA SER A 1019 -1.77 -56.48 53.80
C SER A 1019 -2.49 -55.58 54.81
N SER A 1020 -2.11 -55.76 56.07
CA SER A 1020 -2.42 -54.96 57.28
C SER A 1020 -3.54 -55.43 58.22
N PRO A 1021 -3.45 -55.12 59.54
CA PRO A 1021 -4.35 -55.64 60.59
C PRO A 1021 -5.75 -55.00 60.59
N ARG A 1022 -6.08 -54.13 59.61
CA ARG A 1022 -7.35 -53.38 59.53
C ARG A 1022 -8.33 -53.89 58.47
N GLY A 1023 -8.14 -55.09 57.92
CA GLY A 1023 -9.21 -55.82 57.21
C GLY A 1023 -9.55 -55.36 55.79
N SER A 1024 -8.67 -54.63 55.09
CA SER A 1024 -8.85 -54.33 53.66
C SER A 1024 -8.20 -55.40 52.77
N VAL A 1025 -8.99 -56.00 51.88
CA VAL A 1025 -8.52 -56.95 50.86
C VAL A 1025 -8.00 -56.18 49.64
N ARG A 1026 -6.77 -56.44 49.18
CA ARG A 1026 -6.22 -55.91 47.92
C ARG A 1026 -6.00 -57.04 46.93
N PHE A 1027 -6.56 -56.91 45.73
CA PHE A 1027 -6.36 -57.87 44.65
C PHE A 1027 -4.97 -57.68 44.01
N SER A 1028 -4.47 -58.67 43.25
CA SER A 1028 -3.22 -58.54 42.49
C SER A 1028 -3.23 -57.31 41.58
N ALA A 1029 -2.05 -56.82 41.18
CA ALA A 1029 -1.92 -55.61 40.34
C ALA A 1029 -2.70 -55.72 39.01
N GLU A 1030 -2.87 -56.94 38.50
CA GLU A 1030 -3.58 -57.24 37.25
C GLU A 1030 -5.10 -57.04 37.39
N VAL A 1031 -5.68 -57.44 38.53
CA VAL A 1031 -7.11 -57.26 38.85
C VAL A 1031 -7.40 -55.84 39.34
N THR A 1032 -6.46 -55.21 40.06
CA THR A 1032 -6.57 -53.83 40.55
C THR A 1032 -6.54 -52.79 39.40
N SER A 1033 -6.03 -53.17 38.23
CA SER A 1033 -6.10 -52.34 37.01
C SER A 1033 -7.53 -52.26 36.43
N ARG A 1034 -8.39 -53.24 36.72
CA ARG A 1034 -9.78 -53.32 36.26
C ARG A 1034 -10.79 -52.72 37.24
N VAL A 1035 -10.41 -52.50 38.50
CA VAL A 1035 -11.30 -51.95 39.53
C VAL A 1035 -10.62 -50.77 40.25
N LYS A 1036 -10.98 -49.53 39.88
CA LYS A 1036 -10.64 -48.29 40.61
C LYS A 1036 -11.86 -47.75 41.40
N PRO A 1037 -11.67 -46.89 42.41
CA PRO A 1037 -12.33 -47.00 43.71
C PRO A 1037 -13.75 -46.41 43.73
N GLY A 1038 -14.76 -47.20 43.36
CA GLY A 1038 -16.17 -46.82 43.45
C GLY A 1038 -17.05 -47.78 44.27
N VAL A 1039 -16.56 -48.98 44.60
CA VAL A 1039 -17.44 -50.08 45.08
C VAL A 1039 -17.56 -50.15 46.61
N VAL A 1040 -16.75 -49.38 47.37
CA VAL A 1040 -16.77 -49.42 48.85
C VAL A 1040 -17.95 -48.64 49.47
N HIS A 1041 -18.81 -48.00 48.68
CA HIS A 1041 -19.93 -47.20 49.19
C HIS A 1041 -21.35 -47.77 48.97
N CYS A 1042 -21.48 -48.98 48.40
CA CYS A 1042 -22.78 -49.54 48.03
C CYS A 1042 -23.49 -50.34 49.14
N PHE A 1043 -23.40 -49.94 50.41
CA PHE A 1043 -24.26 -50.50 51.48
C PHE A 1043 -24.64 -49.42 52.50
N HIS A 1044 -25.29 -48.36 52.05
CA HIS A 1044 -26.06 -47.45 52.91
C HIS A 1044 -27.44 -47.25 52.30
N GLY A 1045 -28.43 -47.99 52.82
CA GLY A 1045 -29.83 -47.78 52.46
C GLY A 1045 -30.61 -49.02 52.08
N TRP A 1046 -30.59 -50.07 52.90
CA TRP A 1046 -31.55 -51.17 52.78
C TRP A 1046 -32.44 -51.20 54.02
N LYS A 1047 -33.64 -50.62 53.92
CA LYS A 1047 -34.72 -50.80 54.89
C LYS A 1047 -35.38 -52.15 54.63
N ILE A 1048 -34.99 -53.18 55.39
CA ILE A 1048 -35.73 -54.44 55.46
C ILE A 1048 -36.79 -54.27 56.57
N TYR A 1049 -38.07 -54.30 56.18
CA TYR A 1049 -39.19 -54.43 57.12
C TYR A 1049 -39.52 -55.91 57.33
N ARG A 1050 -39.52 -56.33 58.61
CA ARG A 1050 -40.22 -57.46 59.25
C ARG A 1050 -39.92 -58.90 58.81
N LEU A 1051 -39.43 -59.68 59.78
CA LEU A 1051 -39.97 -60.94 60.33
C LEU A 1051 -39.00 -61.37 61.47
N MET A 1052 -39.20 -60.96 62.73
CA MET A 1052 -40.05 -61.63 63.73
C MET A 1052 -41.43 -62.09 63.28
#